data_AF-A0A9E2NKP0-F1
#
_entry.id   AF-A0A9E2NKP0-F1
#
_cell.length_a   1.000
_cell.length_b   1.000
_cell.length_c   1.000
_cell.angle_alpha   90.00
_cell.angle_beta   90.00
_cell.angle_gamma   90.00
#
_symmetry.space_group_name_H-M   'P 1'
#
loop_
_entity.id
_entity.type
_entity.pdbx_description
1 polymer ?
#
loop_
_entity_poly.entity_id
_entity_poly.type
_entity_poly.pdbx_seq_one_letter_code
_entity_poly.pdbx_strand_id
1 'polypeptide(L)'
;MINTEEKNKLSLIEIVKSINWRAVLLCCMSFFVGKICLFDTFYTLGVAYVGAMFFDKQTRRWSALLTVLGILCMGILDTNIVKYILIIVLLSAFRGVMSIFKCEFNLRNQLLITAISVFVINLMYLFMANFTLYKLIVCLLEIAVCMGLINVLSVSLKIIYENKNVILTEYELVSMAFYMACLLCGFIDFYMVVPLVEKIYLKDVLIFVILIGATYLGGIGSGTVVSIIISTVLVVIGYIPTSFVAIYVFTALVGGLFYNLERLGIIFAMTLGLLLGFALFNNKIIDMPIMGAYIAASLVSLCIPKNYFGMGNWFNYGCELDDLHHMEHIQSIITERLKRFSKAFASLGREFETIPLKNTELDIRQMNELIEDTGENMCKDCAMQNFCWRDYIKDTYISGYKMLETLENKRQIVAGDIPAHFKKACINAESFAYTLSLKLDVFKQSCKWQKNFEEARGMIAEEFKGISESVKKLSQSIEGNFSFNKEDEKLVKEALQGFGIRTRDVMVLENNGRKCEIHIYCNYKGESDYKEKVLEAAERALELKLEIKKYEYFEEERYCYFALGVKKQFSLVISAQNQAKEVVSGDSYSFMELSNGKYLMALADGMGSGYLAQQESKMTIELLENFLEAGFDNEVA
;
A
#
# COMPACT_ATOMS: atom_id res chain seq x y z
N MET A 1 -40.32 -22.45 -53.64
CA MET A 1 -40.69 -21.18 -52.98
C MET A 1 -40.71 -21.35 -51.46
N ILE A 2 -39.57 -21.69 -50.87
CA ILE A 2 -39.34 -21.68 -49.41
C ILE A 2 -37.86 -21.31 -49.26
N ASN A 3 -37.47 -20.03 -49.35
CA ASN A 3 -36.13 -19.57 -48.90
C ASN A 3 -35.83 -18.06 -49.03
N THR A 4 -36.79 -17.19 -48.72
CA THR A 4 -36.49 -15.73 -48.63
C THR A 4 -36.83 -15.16 -47.26
N GLU A 5 -37.83 -15.68 -46.54
CA GLU A 5 -38.18 -15.18 -45.22
C GLU A 5 -37.27 -15.70 -44.09
N GLU A 6 -36.78 -16.95 -44.16
CA GLU A 6 -35.87 -17.49 -43.12
C GLU A 6 -34.46 -16.89 -43.18
N LYS A 7 -33.94 -16.58 -44.37
CA LYS A 7 -32.66 -15.86 -44.54
C LYS A 7 -32.71 -14.43 -43.98
N ASN A 8 -33.85 -13.76 -44.06
CA ASN A 8 -34.04 -12.42 -43.48
C ASN A 8 -34.21 -12.45 -41.95
N LYS A 9 -34.74 -13.54 -41.38
CA LYS A 9 -34.81 -13.71 -39.91
C LYS A 9 -33.44 -14.04 -39.30
N LEU A 10 -32.64 -14.86 -39.96
CA LEU A 10 -31.26 -15.17 -39.53
C LEU A 10 -30.34 -13.94 -39.59
N SER A 11 -30.47 -13.10 -40.63
CA SER A 11 -29.70 -11.85 -40.72
C SER A 11 -30.10 -10.82 -39.67
N LEU A 12 -31.39 -10.71 -39.32
CA LEU A 12 -31.84 -9.81 -38.25
C LEU A 12 -31.30 -10.21 -36.87
N ILE A 13 -31.22 -11.50 -36.56
CA ILE A 13 -30.70 -11.99 -35.28
C ILE A 13 -29.18 -11.77 -35.17
N GLU A 14 -28.44 -11.92 -36.27
CA GLU A 14 -27.01 -11.61 -36.34
C GLU A 14 -26.74 -10.10 -36.26
N ILE A 15 -27.57 -9.28 -36.91
CA ILE A 15 -27.50 -7.81 -36.81
C ILE A 15 -27.77 -7.38 -35.36
N VAL A 16 -28.79 -7.94 -34.69
CA VAL A 16 -29.10 -7.63 -33.29
C VAL A 16 -27.97 -8.05 -32.33
N LYS A 17 -27.27 -9.16 -32.60
CA LYS A 17 -26.09 -9.57 -31.81
C LYS A 17 -24.85 -8.70 -32.06
N SER A 18 -24.73 -8.06 -33.22
CA SER A 18 -23.62 -7.14 -33.55
C SER A 18 -23.77 -5.74 -32.96
N ILE A 19 -24.95 -5.39 -32.46
CA ILE A 19 -25.24 -4.05 -31.92
C ILE A 19 -24.68 -3.94 -30.50
N ASN A 20 -23.78 -2.98 -30.30
CA ASN A 20 -23.35 -2.59 -28.97
C ASN A 20 -24.52 -1.92 -28.23
N TRP A 21 -25.23 -2.68 -27.39
CA TRP A 21 -26.41 -2.21 -26.67
C TRP A 21 -26.13 -0.97 -25.80
N ARG A 22 -24.91 -0.82 -25.30
CA ARG A 22 -24.47 0.35 -24.52
C ARG A 22 -24.41 1.61 -25.37
N ALA A 23 -23.90 1.48 -26.60
CA ALA A 23 -23.87 2.56 -27.57
C ALA A 23 -25.29 3.04 -27.94
N VAL A 24 -26.24 2.10 -28.07
CA VAL A 24 -27.66 2.42 -28.27
C VAL A 24 -28.25 3.12 -27.06
N LEU A 25 -27.98 2.61 -25.85
CA LEU A 25 -28.43 3.23 -24.61
C LEU A 25 -27.95 4.68 -24.48
N LEU A 26 -26.66 4.95 -24.71
CA LEU A 26 -26.10 6.30 -24.70
C LEU A 26 -26.75 7.21 -25.75
N CYS A 27 -27.08 6.67 -26.93
CA CYS A 27 -27.82 7.44 -27.94
C CYS A 27 -29.24 7.77 -27.47
N CYS A 28 -29.98 6.81 -26.89
CA CYS A 28 -31.31 7.08 -26.32
C CYS A 28 -31.25 8.11 -25.19
N MET A 29 -30.19 8.07 -24.37
CA MET A 29 -29.99 9.04 -23.30
C MET A 29 -29.76 10.47 -23.83
N SER A 30 -29.21 10.63 -25.03
CA SER A 30 -28.99 11.94 -25.66
C SER A 30 -30.30 12.69 -25.95
N PHE A 31 -31.41 11.98 -26.12
CA PHE A 31 -32.75 12.55 -26.28
C PHE A 31 -33.24 13.20 -24.99
N PHE A 32 -33.08 12.54 -23.85
CA PHE A 32 -33.48 13.07 -22.55
C PHE A 32 -32.62 14.26 -22.15
N VAL A 33 -31.30 14.17 -22.33
CA VAL A 33 -30.40 15.30 -22.05
C VAL A 33 -30.69 16.51 -22.95
N GLY A 34 -31.09 16.27 -24.20
CA GLY A 34 -31.46 17.32 -25.15
C GLY A 34 -32.70 18.13 -24.76
N LYS A 35 -33.61 17.57 -23.95
CA LYS A 35 -34.80 18.27 -23.47
C LYS A 35 -34.48 19.34 -22.42
N ILE A 36 -33.34 19.25 -21.76
CA ILE A 36 -33.06 20.04 -20.55
C ILE A 36 -32.75 21.48 -20.96
N CYS A 37 -33.56 22.41 -20.44
CA CYS A 37 -33.37 23.84 -20.58
C CYS A 37 -32.83 24.40 -19.25
N LEU A 38 -31.69 25.08 -19.29
CA LEU A 38 -31.11 25.77 -18.13
C LEU A 38 -31.61 27.22 -18.13
N PHE A 39 -32.06 27.72 -16.96
CA PHE A 39 -32.58 29.09 -16.79
C PHE A 39 -33.60 29.52 -17.87
N ASP A 40 -34.45 28.58 -18.30
CA ASP A 40 -35.50 28.75 -19.33
C ASP A 40 -35.01 29.25 -20.70
N THR A 41 -33.70 29.35 -20.93
CA THR A 41 -33.13 30.00 -22.13
C THR A 41 -31.98 29.24 -22.78
N PHE A 42 -31.28 28.36 -22.05
CA PHE A 42 -30.05 27.70 -22.53
C PHE A 42 -30.19 26.18 -22.67
N TYR A 43 -30.06 25.66 -23.90
CA TYR A 43 -29.97 24.22 -24.19
C TYR A 43 -28.52 23.73 -24.35
N THR A 44 -27.59 24.37 -23.63
CA THR A 44 -26.14 24.10 -23.73
C THR A 44 -25.76 22.68 -23.34
N LEU A 45 -26.51 22.05 -22.42
CA LEU A 45 -26.27 20.69 -21.95
C LEU A 45 -26.41 19.65 -23.08
N GLY A 46 -27.41 19.80 -23.95
CA GLY A 46 -27.58 18.94 -25.12
C GLY A 46 -26.40 19.05 -26.10
N VAL A 47 -25.93 20.28 -26.35
CA VAL A 47 -24.74 20.52 -27.20
C VAL A 47 -23.48 19.91 -26.58
N ALA A 48 -23.27 20.09 -25.27
CA ALA A 48 -22.14 19.54 -24.55
C ALA A 48 -22.15 18.00 -24.57
N TYR A 49 -23.32 17.38 -24.44
CA TYR A 49 -23.47 15.92 -24.54
C TYR A 49 -23.05 15.38 -25.91
N VAL A 50 -23.53 16.02 -26.99
CA VAL A 50 -23.12 15.65 -28.35
C VAL A 50 -21.61 15.84 -28.52
N GLY A 51 -21.04 16.92 -27.96
CA GLY A 51 -19.60 17.20 -27.94
C GLY A 51 -18.77 16.12 -27.24
N ALA A 52 -19.22 15.65 -26.08
CA ALA A 52 -18.56 14.62 -25.27
C ALA A 52 -18.64 13.20 -25.89
N MET A 53 -19.61 12.95 -26.77
CA MET A 53 -19.77 11.66 -27.48
C MET A 53 -18.89 11.58 -28.75
N PHE A 54 -17.63 11.16 -28.59
CA PHE A 54 -16.66 11.04 -29.70
C PHE A 54 -16.09 9.63 -29.95
N PHE A 55 -16.50 8.62 -29.17
CA PHE A 55 -15.94 7.27 -29.21
C PHE A 55 -16.13 6.53 -30.55
N ASP A 56 -17.33 6.62 -31.14
CA ASP A 56 -17.70 5.79 -32.29
C ASP A 56 -18.37 6.60 -33.41
N LYS A 57 -18.15 6.20 -34.67
CA LYS A 57 -18.70 6.92 -35.84
C LYS A 57 -20.23 6.88 -35.89
N GLN A 58 -20.83 5.75 -35.50
CA GLN A 58 -22.29 5.59 -35.48
C GLN A 58 -22.92 6.34 -34.31
N THR A 59 -22.37 6.21 -33.10
CA THR A 59 -22.88 6.91 -31.91
C THR A 59 -22.85 8.43 -32.08
N ARG A 60 -21.82 8.96 -32.74
CA ARG A 60 -21.68 10.40 -33.04
C ARG A 60 -22.81 10.96 -33.90
N ARG A 61 -23.33 10.18 -34.85
CA ARG A 61 -24.40 10.62 -35.76
C ARG A 61 -25.76 10.48 -35.11
N TRP A 62 -26.01 9.34 -34.46
CA TRP A 62 -27.28 9.06 -33.82
C TRP A 62 -27.52 9.92 -32.58
N SER A 63 -26.48 10.21 -31.79
CA SER A 63 -26.61 11.09 -30.63
C SER A 63 -27.03 12.51 -31.02
N ALA A 64 -26.43 13.07 -32.08
CA ALA A 64 -26.78 14.39 -32.60
C ALA A 64 -28.25 14.46 -33.07
N LEU A 65 -28.70 13.45 -33.82
CA LEU A 65 -30.10 13.36 -34.29
C LEU A 65 -31.09 13.27 -33.12
N LEU A 66 -30.82 12.40 -32.15
CA LEU A 66 -31.70 12.20 -30.98
C LEU A 66 -31.72 13.42 -30.06
N THR A 67 -30.62 14.14 -29.90
CA THR A 67 -30.60 15.39 -29.14
C THR A 67 -31.42 16.48 -29.82
N VAL A 68 -31.37 16.60 -31.16
CA VAL A 68 -32.23 17.53 -31.91
C VAL A 68 -33.71 17.18 -31.75
N LEU A 69 -34.05 15.89 -31.82
CA LEU A 69 -35.42 15.41 -31.54
C LEU A 69 -35.86 15.72 -30.11
N GLY A 70 -34.95 15.64 -29.14
CA GLY A 70 -35.19 16.02 -27.75
C GLY A 70 -35.55 17.50 -27.61
N ILE A 71 -34.75 18.38 -28.21
CA ILE A 71 -34.97 19.83 -28.20
C ILE A 71 -36.32 20.18 -28.85
N LEU A 72 -36.66 19.56 -29.99
CA LEU A 72 -37.92 19.81 -30.71
C LEU A 72 -39.16 19.38 -29.92
N CYS A 73 -39.04 18.41 -29.01
CA CYS A 73 -40.13 17.91 -28.19
C CYS A 73 -40.64 18.94 -27.14
N MET A 74 -39.87 19.99 -26.82
CA MET A 74 -40.29 21.07 -25.90
C MET A 74 -41.36 22.00 -26.49
N GLY A 75 -41.69 21.87 -27.79
CA GLY A 75 -43.00 22.27 -28.31
C GLY A 75 -43.20 23.73 -28.77
N ILE A 76 -42.20 24.62 -28.64
CA ILE A 76 -42.29 25.99 -29.17
C ILE A 76 -41.02 26.29 -29.98
N LEU A 77 -41.15 26.63 -31.26
CA LEU A 77 -40.02 27.01 -32.13
C LEU A 77 -39.56 28.45 -31.82
N ASP A 78 -38.99 28.65 -30.64
CA ASP A 78 -38.37 29.91 -30.27
C ASP A 78 -37.04 30.12 -31.00
N THR A 79 -36.63 31.38 -31.16
CA THR A 79 -35.33 31.76 -31.75
C THR A 79 -34.15 31.10 -31.03
N ASN A 80 -34.28 30.86 -29.73
CA ASN A 80 -33.30 30.15 -28.92
C ASN A 80 -33.18 28.67 -29.32
N ILE A 81 -34.27 27.97 -29.60
CA ILE A 81 -34.23 26.56 -30.01
C ILE A 81 -33.56 26.41 -31.38
N VAL A 82 -33.89 27.30 -32.32
CA VAL A 82 -33.26 27.32 -33.65
C VAL A 82 -31.74 27.52 -33.54
N LYS A 83 -31.31 28.43 -32.66
CA LYS A 83 -29.88 28.66 -32.36
C LYS A 83 -29.16 27.36 -31.97
N TYR A 84 -29.68 26.57 -31.02
CA TYR A 84 -29.00 25.33 -30.58
C TYR A 84 -29.05 24.22 -31.62
N ILE A 85 -30.12 24.13 -32.42
CA ILE A 85 -30.17 23.19 -33.56
C ILE A 85 -29.09 23.54 -34.58
N LEU A 86 -28.91 24.83 -34.92
CA LEU A 86 -27.85 25.27 -35.82
C LEU A 86 -26.45 24.95 -35.29
N ILE A 87 -26.22 25.07 -33.97
CA ILE A 87 -24.95 24.68 -33.33
C ILE A 87 -24.68 23.18 -33.53
N ILE A 88 -25.67 22.31 -33.30
CA ILE A 88 -25.52 20.84 -33.46
C ILE A 88 -25.28 20.47 -34.93
N VAL A 89 -25.94 21.15 -35.87
CA VAL A 89 -25.73 20.95 -37.31
C VAL A 89 -24.31 21.37 -37.71
N LEU A 90 -23.85 22.53 -37.25
CA LEU A 90 -22.50 23.03 -37.52
C LEU A 90 -21.42 22.13 -36.92
N LEU A 91 -21.63 21.64 -35.69
CA LEU A 91 -20.78 20.66 -35.03
C LEU A 91 -20.68 19.36 -35.86
N SER A 92 -21.82 18.87 -36.35
CA SER A 92 -21.89 17.66 -37.17
C SER A 92 -21.17 17.85 -38.52
N ALA A 93 -21.25 19.04 -39.11
CA ALA A 93 -20.52 19.41 -40.31
C ALA A 93 -19.00 19.42 -40.07
N PHE A 94 -18.52 20.07 -39.00
CA PHE A 94 -17.10 20.05 -38.64
C PHE A 94 -16.56 18.64 -38.36
N ARG A 95 -17.37 17.78 -37.72
CA ARG A 95 -17.03 16.36 -37.53
C ARG A 95 -16.97 15.58 -38.85
N GLY A 96 -17.81 15.94 -39.83
CA GLY A 96 -17.74 15.43 -41.19
C GLY A 96 -16.43 15.81 -41.88
N VAL A 97 -16.04 17.08 -41.78
CA VAL A 97 -14.78 17.61 -42.30
C VAL A 97 -13.57 16.90 -41.67
N MET A 98 -13.51 16.78 -40.34
CA MET A 98 -12.42 16.04 -39.67
C MET A 98 -12.32 14.57 -40.13
N SER A 99 -13.47 13.93 -40.40
CA SER A 99 -13.49 12.56 -40.91
C SER A 99 -12.93 12.46 -42.33
N ILE A 100 -13.01 13.52 -43.14
CA ILE A 100 -12.45 13.59 -44.50
C ILE A 100 -10.94 13.82 -44.42
N PHE A 101 -10.50 14.73 -43.54
CA PHE A 101 -9.08 15.07 -43.34
C PHE A 101 -8.31 14.09 -42.43
N LYS A 102 -8.92 12.98 -42.00
CA LYS A 102 -8.32 11.95 -41.11
C LYS A 102 -7.72 12.52 -39.81
N CYS A 103 -8.33 13.56 -39.24
CA CYS A 103 -7.92 14.08 -37.94
C CYS A 103 -8.31 13.13 -36.79
N GLU A 104 -7.50 13.07 -35.74
CA GLU A 104 -7.79 12.27 -34.56
C GLU A 104 -8.97 12.83 -33.73
N PHE A 105 -9.83 11.93 -33.27
CA PHE A 105 -10.98 12.27 -32.41
C PHE A 105 -10.56 12.25 -30.94
N ASN A 106 -9.81 13.26 -30.52
CA ASN A 106 -9.39 13.45 -29.13
C ASN A 106 -10.27 14.46 -28.40
N LEU A 107 -10.33 14.38 -27.05
CA LEU A 107 -11.11 15.30 -26.20
C LEU A 107 -10.79 16.77 -26.51
N ARG A 108 -9.50 17.11 -26.68
CA ARG A 108 -9.04 18.46 -27.02
C ARG A 108 -9.61 18.96 -28.34
N ASN A 109 -9.66 18.12 -29.37
CA ASN A 109 -10.18 18.49 -30.68
C ASN A 109 -11.71 18.67 -30.64
N GLN A 110 -12.40 17.85 -29.83
CA GLN A 110 -13.84 18.03 -29.61
C GLN A 110 -14.15 19.36 -28.91
N LEU A 111 -13.43 19.69 -27.83
CA LEU A 111 -13.59 20.95 -27.11
C LEU A 111 -13.43 22.17 -28.03
N LEU A 112 -12.41 22.15 -28.90
CA LEU A 112 -12.16 23.23 -29.84
C LEU A 112 -13.30 23.38 -30.86
N ILE A 113 -13.75 22.28 -31.46
CA ILE A 113 -14.82 22.33 -32.47
C ILE A 113 -16.15 22.72 -31.86
N THR A 114 -16.49 22.22 -30.67
CA THR A 114 -17.69 22.64 -29.95
C THR A 114 -17.63 24.13 -29.64
N ALA A 115 -16.50 24.64 -29.14
CA ALA A 115 -16.35 26.06 -28.80
C ALA A 115 -16.48 26.96 -30.04
N ILE A 116 -15.84 26.58 -31.16
CA ILE A 116 -15.96 27.31 -32.43
C ILE A 116 -17.42 27.29 -32.93
N SER A 117 -18.09 26.15 -32.86
CA SER A 117 -19.48 26.04 -33.32
C SER A 117 -20.44 26.91 -32.51
N VAL A 118 -20.29 26.92 -31.18
CA VAL A 118 -21.08 27.78 -30.29
C VAL A 118 -20.75 29.25 -30.54
N PHE A 119 -19.47 29.60 -30.68
CA PHE A 119 -19.04 30.98 -30.93
C PHE A 119 -19.60 31.55 -32.24
N VAL A 120 -19.52 30.81 -33.35
CA VAL A 120 -19.98 31.28 -34.66
C VAL A 120 -21.48 31.54 -34.66
N ILE A 121 -22.27 30.61 -34.10
CA ILE A 121 -23.73 30.77 -34.06
C ILE A 121 -24.14 31.86 -33.05
N ASN A 122 -23.46 31.95 -31.90
CA ASN A 122 -23.68 33.02 -30.92
C ASN A 122 -23.39 34.40 -31.50
N LEU A 123 -22.31 34.53 -32.27
CA LEU A 123 -21.96 35.77 -32.96
C LEU A 123 -23.01 36.14 -34.00
N MET A 124 -23.47 35.17 -34.81
CA MET A 124 -24.56 35.37 -35.77
C MET A 124 -25.85 35.82 -35.07
N TYR A 125 -26.21 35.19 -33.95
CA TYR A 125 -27.38 35.57 -33.15
C TYR A 125 -27.26 36.98 -32.58
N LEU A 126 -26.06 37.38 -32.12
CA LEU A 126 -25.77 38.71 -31.60
C LEU A 126 -25.96 39.81 -32.66
N PHE A 127 -25.55 39.55 -33.90
CA PHE A 127 -25.76 40.47 -35.03
C PHE A 127 -27.24 40.64 -35.39
N MET A 128 -28.05 39.59 -35.28
CA MET A 128 -29.49 39.65 -35.56
C MET A 128 -30.29 40.33 -34.43
N ALA A 129 -29.90 40.14 -33.16
CA ALA A 129 -30.66 40.56 -31.99
C ALA A 129 -30.23 41.90 -31.37
N ASN A 130 -29.47 42.72 -32.08
CA ASN A 130 -28.76 43.94 -31.63
C ASN A 130 -27.61 43.67 -30.64
N PHE A 131 -26.47 44.31 -30.91
CA PHE A 131 -25.24 44.18 -30.14
C PHE A 131 -25.35 44.91 -28.79
N THR A 132 -25.16 44.18 -27.69
CA THR A 132 -24.96 44.75 -26.36
C THR A 132 -23.80 44.05 -25.65
N LEU A 133 -23.02 44.79 -24.86
CA LEU A 133 -21.89 44.25 -24.09
C LEU A 133 -22.32 43.10 -23.17
N TYR A 134 -23.51 43.20 -22.57
CA TYR A 134 -24.09 42.15 -21.73
C TYR A 134 -24.26 40.83 -22.51
N LYS A 135 -24.85 40.86 -23.71
CA LYS A 135 -25.05 39.65 -24.53
C LYS A 135 -23.72 39.03 -24.98
N LEU A 136 -22.69 39.84 -25.24
CA LEU A 136 -21.35 39.35 -25.55
C LEU A 136 -20.76 38.56 -24.36
N ILE A 137 -20.86 39.10 -23.14
CA ILE A 137 -20.38 38.42 -21.93
C ILE A 137 -21.12 37.10 -21.72
N VAL A 138 -22.44 37.09 -21.89
CA VAL A 138 -23.25 35.85 -21.82
C VAL A 138 -22.80 34.82 -22.84
N CYS A 139 -22.47 35.24 -24.08
CA CYS A 139 -21.94 34.32 -25.10
C CYS A 139 -20.59 33.71 -24.72
N LEU A 140 -19.69 34.50 -24.13
CA LEU A 140 -18.38 34.00 -23.65
C LEU A 140 -18.55 33.02 -22.47
N LEU A 141 -19.45 33.34 -21.54
CA LEU A 141 -19.79 32.44 -20.43
C LEU A 141 -20.42 31.13 -20.94
N GLU A 142 -21.29 31.20 -21.95
CA GLU A 142 -21.92 30.02 -22.55
C GLU A 142 -20.88 29.06 -23.15
N ILE A 143 -19.84 29.59 -23.80
CA ILE A 143 -18.73 28.81 -24.34
C ILE A 143 -17.93 28.15 -23.20
N ALA A 144 -17.61 28.91 -22.14
CA ALA A 144 -16.88 28.41 -20.98
C ALA A 144 -17.65 27.28 -20.27
N VAL A 145 -18.96 27.46 -20.05
CA VAL A 145 -19.83 26.43 -19.46
C VAL A 145 -19.92 25.20 -20.34
N CYS A 146 -20.08 25.36 -21.66
CA CYS A 146 -20.14 24.24 -22.59
C CYS A 146 -18.85 23.41 -22.57
N MET A 147 -17.67 24.05 -22.55
CA MET A 147 -16.38 23.34 -22.42
C MET A 147 -16.25 22.59 -21.09
N GLY A 148 -16.65 23.23 -19.98
CA GLY A 148 -16.66 22.58 -18.66
C GLY A 148 -17.55 21.34 -18.61
N LEU A 149 -18.76 21.45 -19.17
CA LEU A 149 -19.71 20.34 -19.24
C LEU A 149 -19.19 19.17 -20.10
N ILE A 150 -18.48 19.45 -21.21
CA ILE A 150 -17.87 18.40 -22.04
C ILE A 150 -16.84 17.60 -21.25
N ASN A 151 -15.97 18.28 -20.47
CA ASN A 151 -14.98 17.59 -19.64
C ASN A 151 -15.67 16.65 -18.63
N VAL A 152 -16.65 17.16 -17.89
CA VAL A 152 -17.39 16.37 -16.90
C VAL A 152 -18.12 15.21 -17.56
N LEU A 153 -18.88 15.43 -18.64
CA LEU A 153 -19.67 14.38 -19.30
C LEU A 153 -18.81 13.35 -20.03
N SER A 154 -17.64 13.73 -20.56
CA SER A 154 -16.78 12.79 -21.29
C SER A 154 -16.30 11.62 -20.43
N VAL A 155 -16.10 11.86 -19.13
CA VAL A 155 -15.63 10.88 -18.15
C VAL A 155 -16.73 9.86 -17.86
N SER A 156 -17.94 10.32 -17.52
CA SER A 156 -19.10 9.46 -17.25
C SER A 156 -19.50 8.63 -18.48
N LEU A 157 -19.47 9.23 -19.66
CA LEU A 157 -19.74 8.51 -20.91
C LEU A 157 -18.71 7.42 -21.20
N LYS A 158 -17.42 7.70 -20.94
CA LYS A 158 -16.34 6.72 -21.09
C LYS A 158 -16.53 5.53 -20.14
N ILE A 159 -16.87 5.78 -18.88
CA ILE A 159 -17.12 4.74 -17.86
C ILE A 159 -18.23 3.79 -18.32
N ILE A 160 -19.35 4.34 -18.82
CA ILE A 160 -20.50 3.54 -19.29
C ILE A 160 -20.14 2.78 -20.57
N TYR A 161 -19.38 3.40 -21.47
CA TYR A 161 -18.98 2.77 -22.73
C TYR A 161 -18.02 1.59 -22.51
N GLU A 162 -16.98 1.78 -21.69
CA GLU A 162 -15.95 0.78 -21.41
C GLU A 162 -16.39 -0.27 -20.37
N ASN A 163 -17.48 -0.02 -19.63
CA ASN A 163 -17.99 -0.89 -18.56
C ASN A 163 -16.93 -1.22 -17.52
N LYS A 164 -16.36 -0.14 -16.98
CA LYS A 164 -15.43 -0.21 -15.86
C LYS A 164 -16.17 -0.76 -14.64
N ASN A 165 -15.94 -2.02 -14.30
CA ASN A 165 -16.47 -2.68 -13.10
C ASN A 165 -15.60 -2.45 -11.86
N VAL A 166 -14.73 -1.43 -11.90
CA VAL A 166 -13.76 -1.08 -10.85
C VAL A 166 -14.32 0.07 -10.00
N ILE A 167 -13.82 0.19 -8.78
CA ILE A 167 -14.09 1.32 -7.88
C ILE A 167 -13.81 2.63 -8.62
N LEU A 168 -14.78 3.56 -8.57
CA LEU A 168 -14.66 4.86 -9.20
C LEU A 168 -13.80 5.79 -8.32
N THR A 169 -12.95 6.59 -8.96
CA THR A 169 -12.29 7.70 -8.25
C THR A 169 -13.31 8.76 -7.84
N GLU A 170 -12.97 9.62 -6.88
CA GLU A 170 -13.86 10.71 -6.43
C GLU A 170 -14.37 11.57 -7.60
N TYR A 171 -13.49 11.89 -8.55
CA TYR A 171 -13.85 12.66 -9.74
C TYR A 171 -14.79 11.90 -10.69
N GLU A 172 -14.56 10.59 -10.88
CA GLU A 172 -15.42 9.73 -11.69
C GLU A 172 -16.82 9.56 -11.06
N LEU A 173 -16.89 9.47 -9.73
CA LEU A 173 -18.14 9.42 -8.96
C LEU A 173 -18.95 10.71 -9.14
N VAL A 174 -18.30 11.87 -8.99
CA VAL A 174 -18.93 13.19 -9.18
C VAL A 174 -19.47 13.34 -10.60
N SER A 175 -18.67 12.94 -11.61
CA SER A 175 -19.09 12.97 -13.02
C SER A 175 -20.30 12.07 -13.29
N MET A 176 -20.30 10.85 -12.74
CA MET A 176 -21.42 9.92 -12.89
C MET A 176 -22.69 10.40 -12.17
N ALA A 177 -22.56 10.94 -10.97
CA ALA A 177 -23.68 11.54 -10.24
C ALA A 177 -24.29 12.72 -11.00
N PHE A 178 -23.44 13.59 -11.57
CA PHE A 178 -23.87 14.69 -12.42
C PHE A 178 -24.63 14.19 -13.66
N TYR A 179 -24.08 13.18 -14.36
CA TYR A 179 -24.74 12.59 -15.52
C TYR A 179 -26.11 11.99 -15.17
N MET A 180 -26.20 11.22 -14.08
CA MET A 180 -27.46 10.65 -13.62
C MET A 180 -28.48 11.73 -13.22
N ALA A 181 -28.04 12.81 -12.56
CA ALA A 181 -28.90 13.95 -12.23
C ALA A 181 -29.50 14.57 -13.50
N CYS A 182 -28.67 14.80 -14.51
CA CYS A 182 -29.13 15.30 -15.81
C CYS A 182 -30.15 14.35 -16.45
N LEU A 183 -29.88 13.03 -16.48
CA LEU A 183 -30.83 12.07 -17.06
C LEU A 183 -32.20 12.13 -16.39
N LEU A 184 -32.25 12.17 -15.06
CA LEU A 184 -33.50 12.23 -14.29
C LEU A 184 -34.31 13.50 -14.63
N CYS A 185 -33.64 14.62 -14.84
CA CYS A 185 -34.30 15.87 -15.21
C CYS A 185 -34.90 15.84 -16.62
N GLY A 186 -34.34 15.04 -17.53
CA GLY A 186 -34.84 14.89 -18.89
C GLY A 186 -36.09 14.00 -19.01
N PHE A 187 -36.44 13.23 -17.97
CA PHE A 187 -37.64 12.40 -17.97
C PHE A 187 -38.92 13.24 -17.98
N ILE A 188 -39.96 12.69 -18.60
CA ILE A 188 -41.29 13.32 -18.65
C ILE A 188 -41.91 13.30 -17.24
N ASP A 189 -42.57 14.39 -16.86
CA ASP A 189 -43.27 14.56 -15.58
C ASP A 189 -44.50 13.65 -15.46
N PHE A 190 -44.27 12.35 -15.29
CA PHE A 190 -45.30 11.42 -14.86
C PHE A 190 -45.58 11.66 -13.39
N TYR A 191 -46.83 11.99 -13.07
CA TYR A 191 -47.30 12.17 -11.70
C TYR A 191 -48.45 11.20 -11.40
N MET A 192 -48.47 10.68 -10.17
CA MET A 192 -49.60 9.94 -9.62
C MET A 192 -50.30 10.82 -8.58
N VAL A 193 -51.63 10.89 -8.65
CA VAL A 193 -52.42 11.65 -7.67
C VAL A 193 -52.80 10.72 -6.51
N VAL A 194 -52.43 11.10 -5.29
CA VAL A 194 -52.72 10.33 -4.07
C VAL A 194 -53.48 11.23 -3.08
N PRO A 195 -54.60 10.78 -2.47
CA PRO A 195 -55.47 11.63 -1.66
C PRO A 195 -54.83 12.37 -0.48
N LEU A 196 -53.67 11.90 0.00
CA LEU A 196 -52.95 12.44 1.17
C LEU A 196 -51.75 13.32 0.80
N VAL A 197 -51.26 13.24 -0.45
CA VAL A 197 -49.95 13.79 -0.85
C VAL A 197 -50.03 14.61 -2.15
N GLU A 198 -51.25 14.90 -2.60
CA GLU A 198 -51.55 15.60 -3.85
C GLU A 198 -50.95 14.93 -5.08
N LYS A 199 -49.75 15.33 -5.54
CA LYS A 199 -49.09 14.84 -6.75
C LYS A 199 -47.70 14.31 -6.43
N ILE A 200 -47.46 13.02 -6.69
CA ILE A 200 -46.14 12.40 -6.56
C ILE A 200 -45.52 12.27 -7.95
N TYR A 201 -44.41 12.97 -8.20
CA TYR A 201 -43.66 12.87 -9.46
C TYR A 201 -42.72 11.67 -9.43
N LEU A 202 -42.68 10.91 -10.53
CA LEU A 202 -41.84 9.73 -10.66
C LEU A 202 -40.34 10.07 -10.59
N LYS A 203 -39.93 11.22 -11.12
CA LYS A 203 -38.53 11.69 -11.04
C LYS A 203 -38.07 11.91 -9.59
N ASP A 204 -38.93 12.44 -8.72
CA ASP A 204 -38.63 12.66 -7.31
C ASP A 204 -38.44 11.34 -6.56
N VAL A 205 -39.26 10.33 -6.89
CA VAL A 205 -39.10 8.96 -6.37
C VAL A 205 -37.76 8.37 -6.79
N LEU A 206 -37.39 8.48 -8.07
CA LEU A 206 -36.10 7.98 -8.58
C LEU A 206 -34.91 8.68 -7.93
N ILE A 207 -34.98 10.00 -7.73
CA ILE A 207 -33.94 10.77 -7.03
C ILE A 207 -33.73 10.22 -5.63
N PHE A 208 -34.79 10.02 -4.85
CA PHE A 208 -34.65 9.48 -3.50
C PHE A 208 -34.19 8.02 -3.48
N VAL A 209 -34.57 7.19 -4.46
CA VAL A 209 -34.03 5.83 -4.59
C VAL A 209 -32.51 5.86 -4.82
N ILE A 210 -32.03 6.76 -5.68
CA ILE A 210 -30.59 6.92 -5.94
C ILE A 210 -29.87 7.45 -4.70
N LEU A 211 -30.46 8.41 -3.97
CA LEU A 211 -29.89 8.95 -2.74
C LEU A 211 -29.78 7.89 -1.64
N ILE A 212 -30.85 7.11 -1.41
CA ILE A 212 -30.84 5.99 -0.45
C ILE A 212 -29.82 4.93 -0.88
N GLY A 213 -29.70 4.66 -2.18
CA GLY A 213 -28.70 3.72 -2.71
C GLY A 213 -27.27 4.21 -2.48
N ALA A 214 -26.99 5.49 -2.77
CA ALA A 214 -25.68 6.09 -2.59
C ALA A 214 -25.26 6.12 -1.11
N THR A 215 -26.16 6.52 -0.21
CA THR A 215 -25.90 6.53 1.24
C THR A 215 -25.72 5.11 1.79
N TYR A 216 -26.48 4.13 1.29
CA TYR A 216 -26.36 2.73 1.69
C TYR A 216 -25.10 2.03 1.19
N LEU A 217 -24.56 2.41 0.03
CA LEU A 217 -23.41 1.72 -0.56
C LEU A 217 -22.07 2.40 -0.24
N GLY A 218 -22.04 3.73 -0.11
CA GLY A 218 -20.80 4.48 0.09
C GLY A 218 -20.84 5.45 1.28
N GLY A 219 -21.72 5.21 2.25
CA GLY A 219 -21.76 5.91 3.53
C GLY A 219 -22.01 7.43 3.45
N ILE A 220 -21.50 8.15 4.45
CA ILE A 220 -21.71 9.61 4.61
C ILE A 220 -21.11 10.39 3.43
N GLY A 221 -19.87 10.05 3.03
CA GLY A 221 -19.13 10.80 2.01
C GLY A 221 -19.83 10.79 0.65
N SER A 222 -20.08 9.61 0.09
CA SER A 222 -20.71 9.51 -1.23
C SER A 222 -22.17 10.01 -1.23
N GLY A 223 -22.94 9.70 -0.18
CA GLY A 223 -24.33 10.13 -0.07
C GLY A 223 -24.48 11.65 -0.07
N THR A 224 -23.64 12.34 0.70
CA THR A 224 -23.64 13.81 0.75
C THR A 224 -23.20 14.42 -0.58
N VAL A 225 -22.11 13.95 -1.19
CA VAL A 225 -21.63 14.44 -2.50
C VAL A 225 -22.70 14.27 -3.59
N VAL A 226 -23.30 13.08 -3.69
CA VAL A 226 -24.37 12.80 -4.66
C VAL A 226 -25.58 13.71 -4.42
N SER A 227 -25.96 13.96 -3.17
CA SER A 227 -27.08 14.85 -2.82
C SER A 227 -26.84 16.31 -3.20
N ILE A 228 -25.62 16.82 -3.01
CA ILE A 228 -25.24 18.19 -3.42
C ILE A 228 -25.37 18.31 -4.94
N ILE A 229 -24.83 17.35 -5.69
CA ILE A 229 -24.83 17.41 -7.15
C ILE A 229 -26.24 17.31 -7.70
N ILE A 230 -27.05 16.36 -7.23
CA ILE A 230 -28.42 16.20 -7.73
C ILE A 230 -29.26 17.45 -7.41
N SER A 231 -29.22 17.93 -6.17
CA SER A 231 -30.01 19.09 -5.75
C SER A 231 -29.60 20.39 -6.46
N THR A 232 -28.30 20.62 -6.65
CA THR A 232 -27.82 21.80 -7.38
C THR A 232 -28.24 21.78 -8.85
N VAL A 233 -28.17 20.63 -9.53
CA VAL A 233 -28.66 20.48 -10.91
C VAL A 233 -30.17 20.80 -11.01
N LEU A 234 -30.98 20.33 -10.06
CA LEU A 234 -32.42 20.58 -10.03
C LEU A 234 -32.75 22.07 -9.83
N VAL A 235 -31.96 22.79 -9.04
CA VAL A 235 -32.10 24.25 -8.85
C VAL A 235 -31.74 25.02 -10.12
N VAL A 236 -30.65 24.66 -10.81
CA VAL A 236 -30.21 25.35 -12.04
C VAL A 236 -31.24 25.20 -13.18
N ILE A 237 -31.97 24.08 -13.20
CA ILE A 237 -33.06 23.84 -14.15
C ILE A 237 -34.35 24.58 -13.74
N GLY A 238 -34.46 25.04 -12.49
CA GLY A 238 -35.62 25.77 -11.98
C GLY A 238 -36.77 24.88 -11.50
N TYR A 239 -36.56 23.57 -11.30
CA TYR A 239 -37.61 22.67 -10.80
C TYR A 239 -37.80 22.76 -9.27
N ILE A 240 -36.78 23.14 -8.51
CA ILE A 240 -36.84 23.25 -7.05
C ILE A 240 -36.21 24.58 -6.58
N PRO A 241 -36.75 25.25 -5.55
CA PRO A 241 -36.12 26.46 -5.00
C PRO A 241 -34.81 26.16 -4.26
N THR A 242 -33.99 27.21 -4.08
CA THR A 242 -32.61 27.11 -3.56
C THR A 242 -32.52 26.54 -2.14
N SER A 243 -33.53 26.73 -1.30
CA SER A 243 -33.59 26.20 0.08
C SER A 243 -33.50 24.68 0.15
N PHE A 244 -33.95 23.98 -0.90
CA PHE A 244 -33.99 22.53 -0.92
C PHE A 244 -32.62 21.87 -1.10
N VAL A 245 -31.61 22.61 -1.58
CA VAL A 245 -30.24 22.10 -1.58
C VAL A 245 -29.82 21.77 -0.15
N ALA A 246 -30.06 22.69 0.80
CA ALA A 246 -29.75 22.44 2.21
C ALA A 246 -30.54 21.25 2.78
N ILE A 247 -31.81 21.10 2.38
CA ILE A 247 -32.66 20.00 2.83
C ILE A 247 -32.11 18.66 2.36
N TYR A 248 -31.85 18.50 1.06
CA TYR A 248 -31.36 17.23 0.48
C TYR A 248 -30.00 16.84 1.07
N VAL A 249 -29.10 17.80 1.21
CA VAL A 249 -27.77 17.57 1.80
C VAL A 249 -27.88 17.15 3.26
N PHE A 250 -28.72 17.83 4.03
CA PHE A 250 -28.95 17.48 5.43
C PHE A 250 -29.58 16.10 5.57
N THR A 251 -30.53 15.73 4.69
CA THR A 251 -31.14 14.39 4.69
C THR A 251 -30.11 13.29 4.46
N ALA A 252 -29.22 13.47 3.48
CA ALA A 252 -28.18 12.48 3.16
C ALA A 252 -27.14 12.39 4.27
N LEU A 253 -26.79 13.51 4.90
CA LEU A 253 -25.86 13.56 6.03
C LEU A 253 -26.42 12.79 7.23
N VAL A 254 -27.65 13.09 7.66
CA VAL A 254 -28.30 12.39 8.78
C VAL A 254 -28.48 10.91 8.45
N GLY A 255 -28.87 10.59 7.21
CA GLY A 255 -28.94 9.21 6.71
C GLY A 255 -27.62 8.46 6.84
N GLY A 256 -26.52 9.09 6.43
CA GLY A 256 -25.18 8.51 6.47
C GLY A 256 -24.68 8.24 7.89
N LEU A 257 -25.05 9.06 8.89
CA LEU A 257 -24.65 8.83 10.29
C LEU A 257 -25.11 7.47 10.84
N PHE A 258 -26.22 6.96 10.32
CA PHE A 258 -26.79 5.67 10.70
C PHE A 258 -26.48 4.56 9.69
N TYR A 259 -25.43 4.73 8.88
CA TYR A 259 -24.96 3.73 7.94
C TYR A 259 -24.75 2.33 8.58
N ASN A 260 -24.26 2.30 9.83
CA ASN A 260 -24.02 1.06 10.57
C ASN A 260 -25.28 0.24 10.87
N LEU A 261 -26.48 0.85 10.84
CA LEU A 261 -27.76 0.20 11.13
C LEU A 261 -28.44 -0.40 9.88
N GLU A 262 -27.67 -0.59 8.81
CA GLU A 262 -28.17 -1.06 7.50
C GLU A 262 -29.29 -0.16 6.92
N ARG A 263 -29.85 -0.60 5.79
CA ARG A 263 -30.89 0.07 5.02
C ARG A 263 -32.09 0.58 5.85
N LEU A 264 -32.53 -0.14 6.87
CA LEU A 264 -33.65 0.29 7.73
C LEU A 264 -33.26 1.50 8.59
N GLY A 265 -32.05 1.49 9.16
CA GLY A 265 -31.51 2.62 9.90
C GLY A 265 -31.33 3.85 9.03
N ILE A 266 -30.83 3.68 7.80
CA ILE A 266 -30.66 4.78 6.85
C ILE A 266 -32.01 5.39 6.44
N ILE A 267 -33.01 4.57 6.10
CA ILE A 267 -34.35 5.06 5.75
C ILE A 267 -34.95 5.83 6.92
N PHE A 268 -34.85 5.30 8.15
CA PHE A 268 -35.35 6.00 9.32
C PHE A 268 -34.61 7.33 9.55
N ALA A 269 -33.28 7.33 9.48
CA ALA A 269 -32.47 8.52 9.67
C ALA A 269 -32.71 9.58 8.59
N MET A 270 -32.87 9.18 7.32
CA MET A 270 -33.21 10.09 6.22
C MET A 270 -34.62 10.67 6.36
N THR A 271 -35.62 9.92 6.90
CA THR A 271 -36.94 10.51 7.22
C THR A 271 -36.81 11.64 8.24
N LEU A 272 -36.03 11.40 9.30
CA LEU A 272 -35.79 12.35 10.37
C LEU A 272 -35.01 13.57 9.85
N GLY A 273 -34.00 13.33 9.01
CA GLY A 273 -33.26 14.38 8.31
C GLY A 273 -34.15 15.23 7.41
N LEU A 274 -35.11 14.62 6.68
CA LEU A 274 -36.05 15.35 5.82
C LEU A 274 -36.99 16.24 6.63
N LEU A 275 -37.57 15.71 7.71
CA LEU A 275 -38.44 16.47 8.62
C LEU A 275 -37.71 17.63 9.29
N LEU A 276 -36.50 17.39 9.80
CA LEU A 276 -35.67 18.45 10.38
C LEU A 276 -35.23 19.46 9.32
N GLY A 277 -34.91 19.02 8.11
CA GLY A 277 -34.56 19.89 6.98
C GLY A 277 -35.68 20.86 6.65
N PHE A 278 -36.93 20.40 6.58
CA PHE A 278 -38.09 21.27 6.39
C PHE A 278 -38.29 22.26 7.55
N ALA A 279 -38.09 21.79 8.79
CA ALA A 279 -38.21 22.63 9.98
C ALA A 279 -37.17 23.77 10.02
N LEU A 280 -35.93 23.51 9.58
CA LEU A 280 -34.82 24.45 9.63
C LEU A 280 -34.74 25.38 8.41
N PHE A 281 -34.94 24.84 7.21
CA PHE A 281 -34.62 25.53 5.95
C PHE A 281 -35.83 25.91 5.11
N ASN A 282 -37.03 25.43 5.43
CA ASN A 282 -38.26 25.67 4.66
C ASN A 282 -39.35 26.39 5.46
N ASN A 283 -38.98 27.30 6.38
CA ASN A 283 -39.92 28.05 7.23
C ASN A 283 -40.95 27.17 7.97
N LYS A 284 -40.60 25.93 8.30
CA LYS A 284 -41.47 24.93 8.95
C LYS A 284 -42.66 24.47 8.10
N ILE A 285 -42.64 24.73 6.79
CA ILE A 285 -43.62 24.22 5.83
C ILE A 285 -43.12 22.86 5.33
N ILE A 286 -43.96 21.84 5.48
CA ILE A 286 -43.67 20.49 4.99
C ILE A 286 -44.27 20.36 3.59
N ASP A 287 -43.41 20.19 2.58
CA ASP A 287 -43.85 19.93 1.21
C ASP A 287 -44.29 18.48 1.09
N MET A 288 -45.62 18.29 1.11
CA MET A 288 -46.25 16.97 1.02
C MET A 288 -45.79 16.19 -0.22
N PRO A 289 -45.73 16.74 -1.45
CA PRO A 289 -45.31 16.01 -2.65
C PRO A 289 -43.94 15.32 -2.51
N ILE A 290 -42.96 16.03 -1.95
CA ILE A 290 -41.59 15.54 -1.76
C ILE A 290 -41.54 14.51 -0.65
N MET A 291 -42.32 14.71 0.42
CA MET A 291 -42.47 13.72 1.49
C MET A 291 -43.09 12.42 0.98
N GLY A 292 -44.13 12.49 0.13
CA GLY A 292 -44.72 11.31 -0.48
C GLY A 292 -43.79 10.62 -1.47
N ALA A 293 -43.01 11.38 -2.24
CA ALA A 293 -41.99 10.83 -3.12
C ALA A 293 -40.91 10.07 -2.32
N TYR A 294 -40.50 10.60 -1.18
CA TYR A 294 -39.56 9.94 -0.27
C TYR A 294 -40.13 8.65 0.33
N ILE A 295 -41.41 8.65 0.77
CA ILE A 295 -42.07 7.45 1.31
C ILE A 295 -42.18 6.37 0.22
N ALA A 296 -42.58 6.74 -0.99
CA ALA A 296 -42.62 5.83 -2.12
C ALA A 296 -41.21 5.28 -2.45
N ALA A 297 -40.18 6.11 -2.46
CA ALA A 297 -38.80 5.69 -2.67
C ALA A 297 -38.29 4.76 -1.58
N SER A 298 -38.71 4.97 -0.33
CA SER A 298 -38.37 4.12 0.81
C SER A 298 -39.01 2.73 0.71
N LEU A 299 -40.21 2.63 0.13
CA LEU A 299 -40.92 1.37 -0.16
C LEU A 299 -40.41 0.65 -1.42
N VAL A 300 -39.82 1.38 -2.38
CA VAL A 300 -39.15 0.82 -3.57
C VAL A 300 -37.74 0.34 -3.24
N SER A 301 -36.98 1.15 -2.50
CA SER A 301 -36.03 0.59 -1.53
C SER A 301 -36.79 -0.37 -0.59
N LEU A 302 -36.12 -1.17 0.22
CA LEU A 302 -36.68 -2.41 0.79
C LEU A 302 -37.01 -3.49 -0.26
N CYS A 303 -37.80 -3.20 -1.31
CA CYS A 303 -38.14 -4.19 -2.35
C CYS A 303 -36.98 -4.55 -3.27
N ILE A 304 -36.02 -3.64 -3.50
CA ILE A 304 -34.84 -3.94 -4.35
C ILE A 304 -33.88 -4.89 -3.60
N PRO A 305 -33.60 -6.11 -4.09
CA PRO A 305 -32.70 -7.06 -3.45
C PRO A 305 -31.24 -6.56 -3.45
N LYS A 306 -30.45 -6.94 -2.43
CA LYS A 306 -29.07 -6.48 -2.20
C LYS A 306 -28.14 -6.67 -3.41
N ASN A 307 -28.40 -7.67 -4.26
CA ASN A 307 -27.57 -8.02 -5.42
C ASN A 307 -27.89 -7.24 -6.70
N TYR A 308 -28.97 -6.44 -6.74
CA TYR A 308 -29.38 -5.71 -7.95
C TYR A 308 -28.82 -4.28 -8.05
N PHE A 309 -28.19 -3.78 -6.99
CA PHE A 309 -27.26 -2.68 -7.15
C PHE A 309 -25.97 -3.24 -7.78
N GLY A 310 -26.01 -3.56 -9.07
CA GLY A 310 -24.81 -3.84 -9.86
C GLY A 310 -23.83 -2.65 -9.92
N MET A 311 -24.23 -1.51 -9.35
CA MET A 311 -23.40 -0.33 -9.06
C MET A 311 -22.73 -0.39 -7.67
N GLY A 312 -22.94 -1.45 -6.89
CA GLY A 312 -22.32 -1.64 -5.58
C GLY A 312 -20.81 -1.46 -5.64
N ASN A 313 -20.16 -2.01 -6.68
CA ASN A 313 -18.73 -1.84 -6.92
C ASN A 313 -18.28 -0.40 -7.19
N TRP A 314 -19.17 0.49 -7.65
CA TRP A 314 -18.84 1.91 -7.89
C TRP A 314 -18.78 2.71 -6.61
N PHE A 315 -19.59 2.33 -5.62
CA PHE A 315 -19.74 3.04 -4.35
C PHE A 315 -19.05 2.35 -3.18
N ASN A 316 -18.59 1.10 -3.37
CA ASN A 316 -17.98 0.31 -2.31
C ASN A 316 -16.70 1.00 -1.83
N TYR A 317 -16.84 1.72 -0.72
CA TYR A 317 -15.77 2.30 0.08
C TYR A 317 -15.03 1.19 0.85
N GLY A 318 -14.94 -0.01 0.28
CA GLY A 318 -14.35 -1.20 0.89
C GLY A 318 -12.83 -1.23 0.83
N CYS A 319 -12.18 -0.08 0.69
CA CYS A 319 -10.72 0.00 0.59
C CYS A 319 -10.03 -0.17 1.96
N GLU A 320 -10.73 -0.03 3.09
CA GLU A 320 -10.04 -0.08 4.38
C GLU A 320 -9.70 -1.50 4.87
N LEU A 321 -10.48 -2.54 4.56
CA LEU A 321 -10.18 -3.88 5.11
C LEU A 321 -9.03 -4.61 4.41
N ASP A 322 -8.97 -4.56 3.07
CA ASP A 322 -7.89 -5.19 2.33
C ASP A 322 -6.56 -4.44 2.57
N ASP A 323 -6.59 -3.10 2.56
CA ASP A 323 -5.38 -2.28 2.81
C ASP A 323 -4.89 -2.37 4.27
N LEU A 324 -5.77 -2.56 5.28
CA LEU A 324 -5.34 -2.76 6.68
C LEU A 324 -4.58 -4.07 6.87
N HIS A 325 -5.10 -5.19 6.35
CA HIS A 325 -4.41 -6.48 6.44
C HIS A 325 -3.07 -6.42 5.69
N HIS A 326 -3.03 -5.73 4.55
CA HIS A 326 -1.77 -5.50 3.84
C HIS A 326 -0.77 -4.73 4.69
N MET A 327 -1.20 -3.64 5.34
CA MET A 327 -0.36 -2.84 6.22
C MET A 327 0.13 -3.60 7.46
N GLU A 328 -0.74 -4.35 8.15
CA GLU A 328 -0.36 -5.18 9.30
C GLU A 328 0.66 -6.26 8.91
N HIS A 329 0.51 -6.88 7.73
CA HIS A 329 1.47 -7.86 7.25
C HIS A 329 2.80 -7.25 6.82
N ILE A 330 2.80 -6.11 6.12
CA ILE A 330 4.02 -5.36 5.82
C ILE A 330 4.75 -5.02 7.11
N GLN A 331 4.03 -4.53 8.12
CA GLN A 331 4.61 -4.28 9.43
C GLN A 331 5.21 -5.54 10.03
N SER A 332 4.53 -6.69 9.97
CA SER A 332 5.07 -7.96 10.49
C SER A 332 6.38 -8.39 9.79
N ILE A 333 6.46 -8.24 8.46
CA ILE A 333 7.66 -8.57 7.66
C ILE A 333 8.82 -7.63 8.02
N ILE A 334 8.53 -6.33 8.12
CA ILE A 334 9.52 -5.32 8.55
C ILE A 334 10.01 -5.62 9.96
N THR A 335 9.10 -5.94 10.87
CA THR A 335 9.41 -6.25 12.27
C THR A 335 10.28 -7.49 12.39
N GLU A 336 9.99 -8.54 11.63
CA GLU A 336 10.78 -9.76 11.62
C GLU A 336 12.21 -9.51 11.08
N ARG A 337 12.35 -8.75 9.98
CA ARG A 337 13.66 -8.36 9.46
C ARG A 337 14.45 -7.53 10.48
N LEU A 338 13.83 -6.51 11.08
CA LEU A 338 14.46 -5.69 12.12
C LEU A 338 14.91 -6.52 13.31
N LYS A 339 14.12 -7.53 13.71
CA LYS A 339 14.47 -8.45 14.80
C LYS A 339 15.71 -9.29 14.48
N ARG A 340 15.86 -9.77 13.24
CA ARG A 340 17.07 -10.50 12.79
C ARG A 340 18.31 -9.63 12.86
N PHE A 341 18.24 -8.39 12.34
CA PHE A 341 19.32 -7.41 12.46
C PHE A 341 19.66 -7.10 13.93
N SER A 342 18.66 -6.82 14.76
CA SER A 342 18.86 -6.57 16.19
C SER A 342 19.56 -7.73 16.90
N LYS A 343 19.22 -8.98 16.55
CA LYS A 343 19.87 -10.18 17.09
C LYS A 343 21.34 -10.29 16.65
N ALA A 344 21.65 -9.98 15.39
CA ALA A 344 23.04 -9.93 14.91
C ALA A 344 23.85 -8.87 15.69
N PHE A 345 23.29 -7.67 15.89
CA PHE A 345 23.92 -6.61 16.68
C PHE A 345 24.10 -6.96 18.16
N ALA A 346 23.11 -7.63 18.76
CA ALA A 346 23.20 -8.06 20.15
C ALA A 346 24.21 -9.20 20.34
N SER A 347 24.51 -9.98 19.31
CA SER A 347 25.53 -11.03 19.36
C SER A 347 26.93 -10.43 19.27
N LEU A 348 27.17 -9.55 18.29
CA LEU A 348 28.37 -8.69 18.25
C LEU A 348 28.63 -7.95 19.57
N GLY A 349 27.61 -7.29 20.14
CA GLY A 349 27.75 -6.54 21.38
C GLY A 349 28.20 -7.40 22.57
N ARG A 350 27.61 -8.60 22.71
CA ARG A 350 28.00 -9.57 23.75
C ARG A 350 29.42 -10.09 23.54
N GLU A 351 29.81 -10.28 22.29
CA GLU A 351 31.15 -10.70 21.92
C GLU A 351 32.22 -9.67 22.32
N PHE A 352 31.94 -8.37 22.14
CA PHE A 352 32.84 -7.30 22.61
C PHE A 352 32.91 -7.17 24.15
N GLU A 353 31.84 -7.50 24.89
CA GLU A 353 31.84 -7.47 26.36
C GLU A 353 32.69 -8.59 26.98
N THR A 354 32.96 -9.69 26.25
CA THR A 354 33.75 -10.82 26.78
C THR A 354 35.26 -10.60 26.81
N ILE A 355 35.75 -9.46 26.32
CA ILE A 355 37.18 -9.13 26.29
C ILE A 355 37.50 -8.24 27.51
N PRO A 356 38.14 -8.78 28.57
CA PRO A 356 38.42 -8.01 29.77
C PRO A 356 39.48 -6.92 29.50
N LEU A 357 39.04 -5.66 29.57
CA LEU A 357 39.91 -4.49 29.64
C LEU A 357 40.59 -4.47 31.01
N LYS A 358 41.88 -4.85 31.10
CA LYS A 358 42.71 -4.53 32.27
C LYS A 358 43.56 -3.31 31.96
N ASN A 359 43.67 -2.42 32.95
CA ASN A 359 44.48 -1.21 32.84
C ASN A 359 45.96 -1.53 32.59
N THR A 360 46.58 -0.64 31.83
CA THR A 360 47.93 -0.76 31.26
C THR A 360 49.06 -0.44 32.25
N GLU A 361 48.71 0.09 33.42
CA GLU A 361 49.65 0.40 34.52
C GLU A 361 49.48 -0.61 35.64
N LEU A 362 50.60 -1.07 36.20
CA LEU A 362 50.63 -1.98 37.35
C LEU A 362 50.00 -1.29 38.56
N ASP A 363 48.75 -1.63 38.86
CA ASP A 363 48.12 -1.20 40.11
C ASP A 363 48.80 -1.90 41.30
N ILE A 364 48.78 -1.26 42.47
CA ILE A 364 49.34 -1.78 43.73
C ILE A 364 48.83 -3.19 44.01
N ARG A 365 47.56 -3.46 43.68
CA ARG A 365 46.95 -4.78 43.79
C ARG A 365 47.59 -5.83 42.87
N GLN A 366 47.87 -5.49 41.62
CA GLN A 366 48.49 -6.41 40.66
C GLN A 366 49.95 -6.70 41.01
N MET A 367 50.66 -5.69 41.54
CA MET A 367 52.01 -5.88 42.09
C MET A 367 51.99 -6.86 43.28
N ASN A 368 51.00 -6.77 44.16
CA ASN A 368 50.83 -7.73 45.25
C ASN A 368 50.56 -9.14 44.73
N GLU A 369 49.66 -9.29 43.75
CA GLU A 369 49.34 -10.59 43.15
C GLU A 369 50.59 -11.25 42.54
N LEU A 370 51.45 -10.48 41.86
CA LEU A 370 52.71 -11.00 41.31
C LEU A 370 53.70 -11.44 42.41
N ILE A 371 53.81 -10.67 43.50
CA ILE A 371 54.68 -10.99 44.63
C ILE A 371 54.18 -12.24 45.36
N GLU A 372 52.86 -12.35 45.56
CA GLU A 372 52.21 -13.50 46.20
C GLU A 372 52.32 -14.77 45.35
N ASP A 373 52.04 -14.71 44.04
CA ASP A 373 52.18 -15.85 43.11
C ASP A 373 53.65 -16.31 43.03
N THR A 374 54.60 -15.37 43.04
CA THR A 374 56.03 -15.74 43.13
C THR A 374 56.34 -16.43 44.46
N GLY A 375 55.76 -15.93 45.56
CA GLY A 375 55.84 -16.53 46.89
C GLY A 375 55.25 -17.93 46.95
N GLU A 376 54.08 -18.16 46.35
CA GLU A 376 53.43 -19.47 46.34
C GLU A 376 54.26 -20.50 45.56
N ASN A 377 54.84 -20.10 44.42
CA ASN A 377 55.66 -20.99 43.60
C ASN A 377 57.03 -21.30 44.24
N MET A 378 57.64 -20.35 44.94
CA MET A 378 59.02 -20.50 45.45
C MET A 378 59.12 -20.81 46.95
N CYS A 379 58.15 -20.38 47.75
CA CYS A 379 58.24 -20.39 49.21
C CYS A 379 57.37 -21.48 49.86
N LYS A 380 56.50 -22.18 49.12
CA LYS A 380 55.60 -23.21 49.68
C LYS A 380 56.33 -24.37 50.36
N ASP A 381 57.45 -24.81 49.79
CA ASP A 381 58.29 -25.88 50.34
C ASP A 381 59.57 -25.33 51.03
N CYS A 382 59.62 -24.02 51.29
CA CYS A 382 60.79 -23.38 51.87
C CYS A 382 60.78 -23.43 53.41
N ALA A 383 61.92 -23.81 54.01
CA ALA A 383 62.07 -23.88 55.46
C ALA A 383 61.82 -22.53 56.19
N MET A 384 61.96 -21.40 55.49
CA MET A 384 61.78 -20.04 56.03
C MET A 384 60.41 -19.42 55.71
N GLN A 385 59.44 -20.19 55.20
CA GLN A 385 58.14 -19.66 54.75
C GLN A 385 57.40 -18.87 55.84
N ASN A 386 57.25 -19.45 57.04
CA ASN A 386 56.54 -18.80 58.17
C ASN A 386 57.23 -17.51 58.62
N PHE A 387 58.55 -17.46 58.54
CA PHE A 387 59.33 -16.28 58.89
C PHE A 387 59.07 -15.15 57.88
N CYS A 388 59.16 -15.43 56.58
CA CYS A 388 58.99 -14.43 55.52
C CYS A 388 57.53 -13.97 55.34
N TRP A 389 56.56 -14.87 55.44
CA TRP A 389 55.17 -14.63 55.05
C TRP A 389 54.20 -14.44 56.23
N ARG A 390 54.63 -14.62 57.48
CA ARG A 390 53.86 -14.23 58.67
C ARG A 390 54.59 -13.15 59.48
N ASP A 391 55.79 -13.43 59.96
CA ASP A 391 56.47 -12.55 60.92
C ASP A 391 57.05 -11.29 60.24
N TYR A 392 57.59 -11.45 59.03
CA TYR A 392 58.24 -10.38 58.26
C TYR A 392 57.51 -10.05 56.96
N ILE A 393 56.19 -10.26 56.92
CA ILE A 393 55.37 -10.06 55.73
C ILE A 393 55.58 -8.68 55.09
N LYS A 394 55.60 -7.62 55.91
CA LYS A 394 55.77 -6.23 55.43
C LYS A 394 57.10 -6.02 54.71
N ASP A 395 58.18 -6.56 55.26
CA ASP A 395 59.52 -6.43 54.68
C ASP A 395 59.67 -7.23 53.38
N THR A 396 58.97 -8.36 53.27
CA THR A 396 58.86 -9.16 52.06
C THR A 396 58.18 -8.39 50.93
N TYR A 397 57.02 -7.76 51.18
CA TYR A 397 56.36 -6.91 50.18
C TYR A 397 57.21 -5.69 49.81
N ILE A 398 57.78 -4.96 50.79
CA ILE A 398 58.65 -3.80 50.51
C ILE A 398 59.84 -4.19 49.62
N SER A 399 60.42 -5.36 49.85
CA SER A 399 61.53 -5.87 49.03
C SER A 399 61.06 -6.26 47.63
N GLY A 400 59.89 -6.91 47.51
CA GLY A 400 59.26 -7.25 46.24
C GLY A 400 58.91 -6.02 45.41
N TYR A 401 58.33 -4.98 46.01
CA TYR A 401 58.04 -3.71 45.34
C TYR A 401 59.30 -3.04 44.78
N LYS A 402 60.37 -2.97 45.58
CA LYS A 402 61.65 -2.40 45.12
C LYS A 402 62.25 -3.18 43.95
N MET A 403 62.11 -4.51 43.95
CA MET A 403 62.52 -5.35 42.83
C MET A 403 61.69 -5.07 41.58
N LEU A 404 60.36 -4.95 41.71
CA LEU A 404 59.46 -4.62 40.60
C LEU A 404 59.75 -3.22 40.03
N GLU A 405 59.95 -2.21 40.88
CA GLU A 405 60.35 -0.84 40.46
C GLU A 405 61.70 -0.85 39.72
N THR A 406 62.63 -1.69 40.17
CA THR A 406 63.92 -1.85 39.49
C THR A 406 63.75 -2.58 38.15
N LEU A 407 62.85 -3.56 38.05
CA LEU A 407 62.53 -4.28 36.81
C LEU A 407 61.74 -3.45 35.78
N GLU A 408 61.03 -2.43 36.24
CA GLU A 408 60.41 -1.46 35.34
C GLU A 408 61.45 -0.59 34.64
N ASN A 409 62.48 -0.17 35.38
CA ASN A 409 63.57 0.68 34.89
C ASN A 409 64.68 -0.13 34.17
N LYS A 410 64.94 -1.37 34.62
CA LYS A 410 65.93 -2.30 34.06
C LYS A 410 65.24 -3.56 33.56
N ARG A 411 65.42 -3.93 32.29
CA ARG A 411 64.87 -5.18 31.73
C ARG A 411 65.40 -6.48 32.35
N GLN A 412 66.38 -6.41 33.27
CA GLN A 412 66.92 -7.56 34.01
C GLN A 412 67.36 -7.12 35.41
N ILE A 413 67.13 -7.97 36.41
CA ILE A 413 67.72 -7.83 37.75
C ILE A 413 69.08 -8.52 37.76
N VAL A 414 70.12 -7.81 38.21
CA VAL A 414 71.41 -8.41 38.55
C VAL A 414 71.45 -8.65 40.06
N ALA A 415 72.26 -9.61 40.53
CA ALA A 415 72.39 -9.96 41.94
C ALA A 415 72.74 -8.80 42.90
N GLY A 416 73.23 -7.67 42.37
CA GLY A 416 73.52 -6.43 43.10
C GLY A 416 72.31 -5.48 43.27
N ASP A 417 71.24 -5.69 42.52
CA ASP A 417 70.01 -4.89 42.56
C ASP A 417 68.98 -5.41 43.58
N ILE A 418 69.22 -6.59 44.12
CA ILE A 418 68.40 -7.21 45.17
C ILE A 418 68.65 -6.43 46.47
N PRO A 419 67.60 -5.96 47.17
CA PRO A 419 67.75 -5.28 48.45
C PRO A 419 68.62 -6.07 49.44
N ALA A 420 69.65 -5.43 49.98
CA ALA A 420 70.66 -6.11 50.81
C ALA A 420 70.07 -6.81 52.05
N HIS A 421 68.97 -6.28 52.59
CA HIS A 421 68.23 -6.91 53.69
C HIS A 421 67.57 -8.23 53.24
N PHE A 422 66.93 -8.24 52.06
CA PHE A 422 66.30 -9.42 51.50
C PHE A 422 67.32 -10.50 51.12
N LYS A 423 68.48 -10.11 50.58
CA LYS A 423 69.56 -11.03 50.23
C LYS A 423 70.15 -11.77 51.44
N LYS A 424 70.16 -11.13 52.61
CA LYS A 424 70.62 -11.74 53.87
C LYS A 424 69.55 -12.61 54.55
N ALA A 425 68.27 -12.26 54.38
CA ALA A 425 67.16 -12.93 55.03
C ALA A 425 66.64 -14.15 54.25
N CYS A 426 66.67 -14.11 52.91
CA CYS A 426 66.14 -15.17 52.05
C CYS A 426 67.26 -16.09 51.54
N ILE A 427 67.08 -17.41 51.72
CA ILE A 427 68.04 -18.44 51.29
C ILE A 427 68.13 -18.49 49.75
N ASN A 428 67.03 -18.21 49.05
CA ASN A 428 66.91 -18.30 47.58
C ASN A 428 66.64 -16.92 46.95
N ALA A 429 67.24 -15.85 47.48
CA ALA A 429 66.94 -14.48 47.08
C ALA A 429 67.11 -14.22 45.56
N GLU A 430 68.11 -14.83 44.93
CA GLU A 430 68.38 -14.67 43.49
C GLU A 430 67.36 -15.41 42.63
N SER A 431 66.97 -16.63 43.02
CA SER A 431 65.92 -17.39 42.34
C SER A 431 64.55 -16.73 42.45
N PHE A 432 64.26 -16.11 43.61
CA PHE A 432 63.03 -15.35 43.82
C PHE A 432 62.96 -14.15 42.88
N ALA A 433 64.03 -13.36 42.79
CA ALA A 433 64.10 -12.21 41.89
C ALA A 433 63.98 -12.60 40.40
N TYR A 434 64.61 -13.72 40.01
CA TYR A 434 64.50 -14.24 38.64
C TYR A 434 63.08 -14.70 38.32
N THR A 435 62.44 -15.44 39.22
CA THR A 435 61.06 -15.91 39.03
C THR A 435 60.08 -14.75 38.97
N LEU A 436 60.27 -13.73 39.82
CA LEU A 436 59.50 -12.49 39.79
C LEU A 436 59.65 -11.76 38.44
N SER A 437 60.88 -11.72 37.88
CA SER A 437 61.12 -11.13 36.56
C SER A 437 60.42 -11.90 35.43
N LEU A 438 60.44 -13.23 35.48
CA LEU A 438 59.75 -14.08 34.50
C LEU A 438 58.24 -13.86 34.55
N LYS A 439 57.68 -13.79 35.76
CA LYS A 439 56.24 -13.54 35.96
C LYS A 439 55.85 -12.14 35.49
N LEU A 440 56.69 -11.14 35.74
CA LEU A 440 56.49 -9.78 35.23
C LEU A 440 56.55 -9.72 33.70
N ASP A 441 57.44 -10.48 33.05
CA ASP A 441 57.53 -10.53 31.58
C ASP A 441 56.28 -11.19 30.96
N VAL A 442 55.80 -12.28 31.54
CA VAL A 442 54.53 -12.93 31.13
C VAL A 442 53.35 -11.96 31.30
N PHE A 443 53.32 -11.22 32.39
CA PHE A 443 52.31 -10.20 32.64
C PHE A 443 52.37 -9.06 31.61
N LYS A 444 53.57 -8.51 31.35
CA LYS A 444 53.79 -7.46 30.34
C LYS A 444 53.42 -7.91 28.93
N GLN A 445 53.70 -9.16 28.59
CA GLN A 445 53.30 -9.75 27.30
C GLN A 445 51.77 -9.79 27.19
N SER A 446 51.09 -10.21 28.26
CA SER A 446 49.62 -10.23 28.34
C SER A 446 49.00 -8.82 28.19
N CYS A 447 49.60 -7.80 28.80
CA CYS A 447 49.17 -6.40 28.61
C CYS A 447 49.45 -5.86 27.20
N LYS A 448 50.50 -6.32 26.52
CA LYS A 448 50.79 -5.91 25.14
C LYS A 448 49.73 -6.44 24.16
N TRP A 449 49.24 -7.65 24.37
CA TRP A 449 48.08 -8.18 23.63
C TRP A 449 46.83 -7.31 23.83
N GLN A 450 46.64 -6.72 25.01
CA GLN A 450 45.53 -5.79 25.27
C GLN A 450 45.72 -4.41 24.59
N LYS A 451 46.93 -3.89 24.45
CA LYS A 451 47.16 -2.66 23.67
C LYS A 451 46.79 -2.81 22.20
N ASN A 452 47.10 -3.96 21.59
CA ASN A 452 46.68 -4.25 20.22
C ASN A 452 45.14 -4.20 20.06
N PHE A 453 44.39 -4.46 21.14
CA PHE A 453 42.93 -4.34 21.16
C PHE A 453 42.45 -2.88 21.19
N GLU A 454 43.14 -1.99 21.91
CA GLU A 454 42.87 -0.55 21.86
C GLU A 454 43.18 0.05 20.47
N GLU A 455 44.23 -0.46 19.80
CA GLU A 455 44.56 -0.08 18.41
C GLU A 455 43.55 -0.67 17.40
N ALA A 456 43.03 -1.88 17.65
CA ALA A 456 41.95 -2.50 16.87
C ALA A 456 40.60 -1.76 16.98
N ARG A 457 40.45 -0.83 17.94
CA ARG A 457 39.28 0.07 18.04
C ARG A 457 39.05 0.90 16.78
N GLY A 458 40.12 1.18 16.01
CA GLY A 458 40.02 1.83 14.70
C GLY A 458 39.37 0.94 13.63
N MET A 459 39.71 -0.35 13.58
CA MET A 459 39.05 -1.32 12.68
C MET A 459 37.59 -1.55 13.09
N ILE A 460 37.31 -1.59 14.39
CA ILE A 460 35.94 -1.71 14.92
C ILE A 460 35.07 -0.52 14.45
N ALA A 461 35.63 0.69 14.36
CA ALA A 461 34.90 1.84 13.83
C ALA A 461 34.57 1.72 12.32
N GLU A 462 35.41 1.03 11.53
CA GLU A 462 35.12 0.70 10.13
C GLU A 462 34.05 -0.39 10.02
N GLU A 463 34.08 -1.42 10.88
CA GLU A 463 33.03 -2.44 10.98
C GLU A 463 31.65 -1.83 11.35
N PHE A 464 31.63 -0.92 12.34
CA PHE A 464 30.40 -0.18 12.70
C PHE A 464 29.91 0.75 11.57
N LYS A 465 30.81 1.23 10.72
CA LYS A 465 30.45 2.00 9.53
C LYS A 465 29.82 1.11 8.46
N GLY A 466 30.34 -0.09 8.21
CA GLY A 466 29.72 -1.10 7.33
C GLY A 466 28.33 -1.53 7.82
N ILE A 467 28.17 -1.62 9.14
CA ILE A 467 26.89 -1.81 9.81
C ILE A 467 25.91 -0.66 9.56
N SER A 468 26.35 0.59 9.76
CA SER A 468 25.52 1.78 9.52
C SER A 468 25.08 1.89 8.07
N GLU A 469 25.97 1.56 7.13
CA GLU A 469 25.67 1.50 5.70
C GLU A 469 24.66 0.40 5.36
N SER A 470 24.72 -0.76 6.03
CA SER A 470 23.75 -1.84 5.85
C SER A 470 22.37 -1.50 6.41
N VAL A 471 22.31 -0.85 7.57
CA VAL A 471 21.05 -0.30 8.12
C VAL A 471 20.46 0.77 7.19
N LYS A 472 21.31 1.60 6.58
CA LYS A 472 20.90 2.59 5.59
C LYS A 472 20.36 1.93 4.31
N LYS A 473 21.02 0.87 3.79
CA LYS A 473 20.52 0.07 2.66
C LYS A 473 19.18 -0.61 3.00
N LEU A 474 19.00 -1.09 4.23
CA LEU A 474 17.73 -1.65 4.69
C LEU A 474 16.64 -0.58 4.70
N SER A 475 16.90 0.60 5.28
CA SER A 475 15.98 1.74 5.24
C SER A 475 15.59 2.05 3.80
N GLN A 476 16.57 2.15 2.91
CA GLN A 476 16.34 2.39 1.48
C GLN A 476 15.57 1.26 0.78
N SER A 477 15.72 0.00 1.22
CA SER A 477 14.94 -1.13 0.69
C SER A 477 13.49 -1.14 1.20
N ILE A 478 13.26 -0.63 2.42
CA ILE A 478 11.92 -0.40 2.97
C ILE A 478 11.25 0.78 2.25
N GLU A 479 12.01 1.84 1.95
CA GLU A 479 11.62 2.96 1.07
C GLU A 479 11.53 2.54 -0.42
N GLY A 480 12.06 1.36 -0.79
CA GLY A 480 12.51 1.01 -2.13
C GLY A 480 11.50 0.30 -3.02
N ASN A 481 10.20 0.53 -2.80
CA ASN A 481 9.08 -0.10 -3.49
C ASN A 481 9.04 -1.63 -3.34
N PHE A 482 8.59 -2.14 -2.18
CA PHE A 482 7.75 -3.34 -2.23
C PHE A 482 6.58 -2.99 -3.14
N SER A 483 6.66 -3.43 -4.39
CA SER A 483 5.59 -3.20 -5.35
C SER A 483 4.64 -4.37 -5.21
N PHE A 484 3.43 -4.06 -4.74
CA PHE A 484 2.31 -4.98 -4.86
C PHE A 484 1.95 -5.05 -6.33
N ASN A 485 2.27 -6.19 -6.95
CA ASN A 485 1.87 -6.42 -8.32
C ASN A 485 0.38 -6.79 -8.32
N LYS A 486 -0.47 -5.76 -8.34
CA LYS A 486 -1.94 -5.90 -8.34
C LYS A 486 -2.45 -6.71 -9.54
N GLU A 487 -1.69 -6.74 -10.64
CA GLU A 487 -2.03 -7.57 -11.80
C GLU A 487 -1.83 -9.06 -11.49
N ASP A 488 -0.69 -9.43 -10.90
CA ASP A 488 -0.40 -10.80 -10.46
C ASP A 488 -1.36 -11.27 -9.35
N GLU A 489 -1.68 -10.42 -8.38
CA GLU A 489 -2.68 -10.73 -7.34
C GLU A 489 -4.04 -11.05 -7.97
N LYS A 490 -4.45 -10.28 -8.99
CA LYS A 490 -5.69 -10.51 -9.71
C LYS A 490 -5.66 -11.83 -10.46
N LEU A 491 -4.57 -12.15 -11.16
CA LEU A 491 -4.39 -13.42 -11.86
C LEU A 491 -4.48 -14.62 -10.91
N VAL A 492 -3.83 -14.53 -9.74
CA VAL A 492 -3.89 -15.60 -8.73
C VAL A 492 -5.30 -15.71 -8.14
N LYS A 493 -5.98 -14.59 -7.85
CA LYS A 493 -7.39 -14.59 -7.39
C LYS A 493 -8.31 -15.24 -8.44
N GLU A 494 -8.16 -14.91 -9.72
CA GLU A 494 -8.94 -15.50 -10.82
C GLU A 494 -8.67 -17.00 -10.99
N ALA A 495 -7.41 -17.42 -10.93
CA ALA A 495 -7.04 -18.84 -11.01
C ALA A 495 -7.62 -19.64 -9.84
N LEU A 496 -7.48 -19.17 -8.61
CA LEU A 496 -8.03 -19.84 -7.41
C LEU A 496 -9.56 -19.96 -7.49
N GLN A 497 -10.25 -18.94 -7.99
CA GLN A 497 -11.69 -19.02 -8.25
C GLN A 497 -12.05 -20.07 -9.30
N GLY A 498 -11.24 -20.20 -10.36
CA GLY A 498 -11.38 -21.26 -11.38
C GLY A 498 -11.30 -22.68 -10.80
N PHE A 499 -10.54 -22.87 -9.73
CA PHE A 499 -10.46 -24.14 -8.98
C PHE A 499 -11.55 -24.28 -7.89
N GLY A 500 -12.48 -23.34 -7.78
CA GLY A 500 -13.57 -23.36 -6.79
C GLY A 500 -13.15 -22.98 -5.37
N ILE A 501 -11.97 -22.36 -5.23
CA ILE A 501 -11.41 -21.87 -3.96
C ILE A 501 -11.81 -20.40 -3.79
N ARG A 502 -12.49 -20.10 -2.68
CA ARG A 502 -12.87 -18.71 -2.35
C ARG A 502 -11.77 -18.09 -1.51
N THR A 503 -11.05 -17.14 -2.11
CA THR A 503 -10.00 -16.36 -1.46
C THR A 503 -10.60 -15.21 -0.65
N ARG A 504 -10.10 -15.00 0.57
CA ARG A 504 -10.28 -13.73 1.30
C ARG A 504 -9.34 -12.71 0.72
N ASP A 505 -8.06 -13.06 0.68
CA ASP A 505 -7.03 -12.15 0.20
C ASP A 505 -5.83 -12.90 -0.40
N VAL A 506 -5.10 -12.22 -1.28
CA VAL A 506 -3.90 -12.72 -1.94
C VAL A 506 -2.93 -11.55 -2.06
N MET A 507 -1.70 -11.76 -1.62
CA MET A 507 -0.61 -10.79 -1.70
C MET A 507 0.57 -11.42 -2.43
N VAL A 508 1.09 -10.71 -3.44
CA VAL A 508 2.27 -11.13 -4.20
C VAL A 508 3.39 -10.14 -3.94
N LEU A 509 4.44 -10.59 -3.23
CA LEU A 509 5.60 -9.77 -2.91
C LEU A 509 6.66 -9.88 -4.00
N GLU A 510 6.96 -8.74 -4.62
CA GLU A 510 8.01 -8.59 -5.62
C GLU A 510 9.19 -7.80 -5.06
N ASN A 511 10.40 -8.31 -5.27
CA ASN A 511 11.64 -7.61 -4.92
C ASN A 511 12.51 -7.48 -6.17
N ASN A 512 12.80 -6.24 -6.59
CA ASN A 512 13.64 -5.94 -7.76
C ASN A 512 13.27 -6.72 -9.04
N GLY A 513 11.98 -6.86 -9.35
CA GLY A 513 11.53 -7.57 -10.56
C GLY A 513 11.43 -9.09 -10.43
N ARG A 514 11.72 -9.65 -9.25
CA ARG A 514 11.61 -11.09 -8.96
C ARG A 514 10.52 -11.33 -7.92
N LYS A 515 9.58 -12.22 -8.26
CA LYS A 515 8.53 -12.68 -7.35
C LYS A 515 9.17 -13.53 -6.25
N CYS A 516 9.08 -13.09 -5.01
CA CYS A 516 9.80 -13.70 -3.89
C CYS A 516 8.90 -14.60 -3.06
N GLU A 517 7.74 -14.09 -2.64
CA GLU A 517 6.81 -14.78 -1.74
C GLU A 517 5.37 -14.42 -2.07
N ILE A 518 4.48 -15.41 -1.94
CA ILE A 518 3.06 -15.26 -2.21
C ILE A 518 2.30 -15.71 -0.97
N HIS A 519 1.43 -14.83 -0.46
CA HIS A 519 0.60 -15.10 0.70
C HIS A 519 -0.86 -15.24 0.26
N ILE A 520 -1.50 -16.35 0.61
CA ILE A 520 -2.88 -16.65 0.20
C ILE A 520 -3.72 -16.96 1.43
N TYR A 521 -4.80 -16.20 1.59
CA TYR A 521 -5.84 -16.41 2.59
C TYR A 521 -7.09 -16.94 1.91
N CYS A 522 -7.54 -18.12 2.31
CA CYS A 522 -8.69 -18.76 1.69
C CYS A 522 -9.60 -19.43 2.71
N ASN A 523 -10.89 -19.52 2.42
CA ASN A 523 -11.83 -20.17 3.32
C ASN A 523 -11.64 -21.69 3.26
N TYR A 524 -11.49 -22.34 4.41
CA TYR A 524 -11.29 -23.78 4.46
C TYR A 524 -12.56 -24.54 4.11
N LYS A 525 -12.43 -25.57 3.28
CA LYS A 525 -13.55 -26.44 2.86
C LYS A 525 -13.46 -27.90 3.34
N GLY A 526 -12.44 -28.27 4.13
CA GLY A 526 -12.34 -29.64 4.66
C GLY A 526 -11.92 -30.72 3.64
N GLU A 527 -11.36 -30.34 2.50
CA GLU A 527 -10.91 -31.27 1.46
C GLU A 527 -9.42 -31.68 1.65
N SER A 528 -9.08 -32.95 1.41
CA SER A 528 -7.71 -33.48 1.50
C SER A 528 -6.75 -32.84 0.49
N ASP A 529 -7.25 -32.58 -0.72
CA ASP A 529 -6.44 -32.14 -1.87
C ASP A 529 -6.34 -30.61 -1.94
N TYR A 530 -6.83 -29.91 -0.92
CA TYR A 530 -6.95 -28.47 -0.92
C TYR A 530 -5.59 -27.76 -1.04
N LYS A 531 -4.54 -28.32 -0.43
CA LYS A 531 -3.18 -27.79 -0.52
C LYS A 531 -2.60 -27.88 -1.93
N GLU A 532 -2.83 -29.01 -2.61
CA GLU A 532 -2.35 -29.23 -3.98
C GLU A 532 -3.08 -28.33 -4.97
N LYS A 533 -4.40 -28.17 -4.82
CA LYS A 533 -5.19 -27.25 -5.66
C LYS A 533 -4.74 -25.79 -5.53
N VAL A 534 -4.44 -25.33 -4.31
CA VAL A 534 -3.93 -23.96 -4.08
C VAL A 534 -2.58 -23.78 -4.76
N LEU A 535 -1.68 -24.76 -4.63
CA LEU A 535 -0.37 -24.73 -5.25
C LEU A 535 -0.48 -24.71 -6.78
N GLU A 536 -1.25 -25.63 -7.37
CA GLU A 536 -1.44 -25.73 -8.83
C GLU A 536 -2.08 -24.46 -9.42
N ALA A 537 -3.04 -23.86 -8.71
CA ALA A 537 -3.66 -22.60 -9.13
C ALA A 537 -2.66 -21.44 -9.15
N ALA A 538 -1.81 -21.34 -8.12
CA ALA A 538 -0.79 -20.30 -8.04
C ALA A 538 0.33 -20.51 -9.09
N GLU A 539 0.78 -21.75 -9.31
CA GLU A 539 1.76 -22.08 -10.34
C GLU A 539 1.24 -21.76 -11.75
N ARG A 540 -0.03 -22.05 -12.03
CA ARG A 540 -0.68 -21.75 -13.31
C ARG A 540 -0.86 -20.25 -13.54
N ALA A 541 -1.18 -19.49 -12.49
CA ALA A 541 -1.38 -18.05 -12.58
C ALA A 541 -0.08 -17.28 -12.85
N LEU A 542 1.01 -17.70 -12.21
CA LEU A 542 2.27 -16.96 -12.22
C LEU A 542 3.32 -17.53 -13.17
N GLU A 543 3.04 -18.68 -13.79
CA GLU A 543 3.98 -19.44 -14.65
C GLU A 543 5.31 -19.77 -13.94
N LEU A 544 5.25 -19.98 -12.63
CA LEU A 544 6.39 -20.30 -11.77
C LEU A 544 6.17 -21.62 -11.06
N LYS A 545 7.26 -22.37 -10.83
CA LYS A 545 7.24 -23.53 -9.94
C LYS A 545 7.33 -23.05 -8.50
N LEU A 546 6.40 -23.48 -7.66
CA LEU A 546 6.25 -23.00 -6.28
C LEU A 546 6.38 -24.15 -5.28
N GLU A 547 6.68 -23.80 -4.03
CA GLU A 547 6.67 -24.69 -2.89
C GLU A 547 5.92 -24.05 -1.71
N ILE A 548 5.21 -24.86 -0.92
CA ILE A 548 4.52 -24.40 0.27
C ILE A 548 5.55 -24.28 1.41
N LYS A 549 5.88 -23.04 1.80
CA LYS A 549 6.77 -22.76 2.95
C LYS A 549 6.04 -22.90 4.28
N LYS A 550 4.80 -22.41 4.35
CA LYS A 550 3.99 -22.41 5.58
C LYS A 550 2.52 -22.65 5.26
N TYR A 551 1.85 -23.43 6.13
CA TYR A 551 0.42 -23.67 6.10
C TYR A 551 -0.13 -23.59 7.53
N GLU A 552 -1.09 -22.70 7.76
CA GLU A 552 -1.78 -22.57 9.04
C GLU A 552 -3.30 -22.61 8.82
N TYR A 553 -3.99 -23.28 9.71
CA TYR A 553 -5.46 -23.37 9.70
C TYR A 553 -6.01 -22.76 10.98
N PHE A 554 -6.91 -21.80 10.82
CA PHE A 554 -7.55 -21.11 11.92
C PHE A 554 -8.99 -21.63 12.06
N GLU A 555 -9.22 -22.47 13.07
CA GLU A 555 -10.49 -23.19 13.29
C GLU A 555 -11.65 -22.25 13.60
N GLU A 556 -11.46 -21.26 14.47
CA GLU A 556 -12.51 -20.36 14.94
C GLU A 556 -13.10 -19.51 13.81
N GLU A 557 -12.23 -19.04 12.91
CA GLU A 557 -12.61 -18.18 11.79
C GLU A 557 -12.77 -18.94 10.45
N ARG A 558 -12.51 -20.25 10.42
CA ARG A 558 -12.61 -21.13 9.25
C ARG A 558 -11.84 -20.64 8.02
N TYR A 559 -10.59 -20.22 8.19
CA TYR A 559 -9.71 -19.89 7.07
C TYR A 559 -8.35 -20.56 7.16
N CYS A 560 -7.71 -20.71 6.00
CA CYS A 560 -6.36 -21.20 5.82
C CYS A 560 -5.46 -20.09 5.33
N TYR A 561 -4.24 -20.09 5.84
CA TYR A 561 -3.13 -19.28 5.38
C TYR A 561 -2.10 -20.17 4.69
N PHE A 562 -1.65 -19.73 3.51
CA PHE A 562 -0.55 -20.33 2.77
C PHE A 562 0.53 -19.28 2.50
N ALA A 563 1.77 -19.61 2.81
CA ALA A 563 2.94 -18.89 2.31
C ALA A 563 3.64 -19.78 1.27
N LEU A 564 3.69 -19.31 0.02
CA LEU A 564 4.34 -19.99 -1.09
C LEU A 564 5.66 -19.27 -1.43
N GLY A 565 6.69 -20.05 -1.70
CA GLY A 565 7.98 -19.58 -2.22
C GLY A 565 8.29 -20.18 -3.58
N VAL A 566 9.24 -19.60 -4.30
CA VAL A 566 9.74 -20.18 -5.56
C VAL A 566 10.49 -21.48 -5.26
N LYS A 567 10.15 -22.55 -6.00
CA LYS A 567 10.77 -23.86 -5.83
C LYS A 567 12.24 -23.83 -6.24
N LYS A 568 13.08 -24.40 -5.37
CA LYS A 568 14.54 -24.47 -5.55
C LYS A 568 14.90 -25.41 -6.72
N GLN A 569 15.86 -25.01 -7.54
CA GLN A 569 16.30 -25.79 -8.72
C GLN A 569 17.26 -26.94 -8.36
N PHE A 570 18.03 -26.79 -7.29
CA PHE A 570 19.08 -27.74 -6.90
C PHE A 570 18.86 -28.18 -5.45
N SER A 571 19.15 -29.46 -5.16
CA SER A 571 19.24 -30.00 -3.81
C SER A 571 20.71 -30.26 -3.46
N LEU A 572 21.17 -29.77 -2.33
CA LEU A 572 22.53 -29.97 -1.83
C LEU A 572 22.56 -31.07 -0.77
N VAL A 573 23.57 -31.94 -0.83
CA VAL A 573 23.90 -32.92 0.21
C VAL A 573 25.34 -32.64 0.63
N ILE A 574 25.57 -32.45 1.92
CA ILE A 574 26.84 -31.95 2.45
C ILE A 574 27.33 -32.87 3.58
N SER A 575 28.64 -33.08 3.65
CA SER A 575 29.32 -33.82 4.71
C SER A 575 30.62 -33.12 5.07
N ALA A 576 30.96 -33.10 6.36
CA ALA A 576 32.24 -32.59 6.85
C ALA A 576 32.89 -33.58 7.82
N GLN A 577 34.21 -33.54 7.89
CA GLN A 577 35.02 -34.37 8.78
C GLN A 577 36.17 -33.55 9.36
N ASN A 578 36.35 -33.62 10.67
CA ASN A 578 37.44 -32.93 11.37
C ASN A 578 38.50 -33.93 11.82
N GLN A 579 39.77 -33.51 11.78
CA GLN A 579 40.88 -34.24 12.33
C GLN A 579 41.71 -33.32 13.24
N ALA A 580 41.85 -33.69 14.50
CA ALA A 580 42.62 -32.93 15.48
C ALA A 580 43.95 -33.63 15.78
N LYS A 581 45.03 -32.85 15.94
CA LYS A 581 46.30 -33.35 16.50
C LYS A 581 46.25 -33.48 18.03
N GLU A 582 45.30 -32.80 18.67
CA GLU A 582 45.04 -32.81 20.12
C GLU A 582 43.56 -33.18 20.39
N VAL A 583 43.02 -32.81 21.56
CA VAL A 583 41.65 -33.16 21.98
C VAL A 583 40.57 -32.52 21.08
N VAL A 584 40.83 -31.34 20.52
CA VAL A 584 39.92 -30.61 19.61
C VAL A 584 40.69 -29.99 18.44
N SER A 585 40.00 -29.80 17.31
CA SER A 585 40.54 -29.08 16.15
C SER A 585 40.46 -27.59 16.39
N GLY A 586 41.49 -26.85 15.99
CA GLY A 586 41.46 -25.39 15.94
C GLY A 586 40.52 -24.86 14.86
N ASP A 587 40.22 -25.66 13.83
CA ASP A 587 39.38 -25.28 12.70
C ASP A 587 37.88 -25.47 13.00
N SER A 588 37.08 -24.54 12.49
CA SER A 588 35.61 -24.56 12.58
C SER A 588 34.98 -24.43 11.20
N TYR A 589 33.82 -25.05 11.00
CA TYR A 589 33.08 -25.00 9.73
C TYR A 589 31.58 -24.81 9.98
N SER A 590 30.87 -24.32 8.96
CA SER A 590 29.41 -24.24 8.97
C SER A 590 28.78 -24.37 7.60
N PHE A 591 27.52 -24.83 7.61
CA PHE A 591 26.66 -25.01 6.46
C PHE A 591 25.26 -24.48 6.79
N MET A 592 24.75 -23.52 6.01
CA MET A 592 23.40 -22.99 6.21
C MET A 592 22.76 -22.52 4.90
N GLU A 593 21.42 -22.63 4.80
CA GLU A 593 20.66 -21.99 3.72
C GLU A 593 20.35 -20.54 4.08
N LEU A 594 20.67 -19.60 3.18
CA LEU A 594 20.40 -18.19 3.35
C LEU A 594 19.01 -17.82 2.82
N SER A 595 18.42 -16.76 3.39
CA SER A 595 17.06 -16.30 3.07
C SER A 595 16.87 -15.86 1.61
N ASN A 596 17.96 -15.53 0.90
CA ASN A 596 17.97 -15.18 -0.52
C ASN A 596 18.04 -16.41 -1.46
N GLY A 597 17.92 -17.62 -0.93
CA GLY A 597 17.99 -18.87 -1.69
C GLY A 597 19.40 -19.33 -2.06
N LYS A 598 20.44 -18.67 -1.53
CA LYS A 598 21.83 -19.14 -1.61
C LYS A 598 22.13 -20.12 -0.47
N TYR A 599 23.23 -20.85 -0.59
CA TYR A 599 23.72 -21.76 0.44
C TYR A 599 25.12 -21.33 0.87
N LEU A 600 25.33 -21.17 2.18
CA LEU A 600 26.63 -20.82 2.77
C LEU A 600 27.38 -22.11 3.12
N MET A 601 28.66 -22.13 2.75
CA MET A 601 29.63 -23.09 3.26
C MET A 601 30.84 -22.29 3.73
N ALA A 602 31.13 -22.36 5.03
CA ALA A 602 32.19 -21.57 5.65
C ALA A 602 33.18 -22.49 6.38
N LEU A 603 34.46 -22.12 6.33
CA LEU A 603 35.56 -22.78 7.02
C LEU A 603 36.48 -21.68 7.57
N ALA A 604 36.78 -21.74 8.87
CA ALA A 604 37.67 -20.83 9.56
C ALA A 604 38.82 -21.64 10.18
N ASP A 605 40.05 -21.28 9.83
CA ASP A 605 41.28 -21.83 10.40
C ASP A 605 41.62 -21.06 11.69
N GLY A 606 41.77 -21.79 12.80
CA GLY A 606 42.11 -21.21 14.09
C GLY A 606 43.61 -21.09 14.28
N MET A 607 44.11 -19.92 14.66
CA MET A 607 45.54 -19.73 14.91
C MET A 607 46.00 -20.50 16.17
N GLY A 608 46.49 -21.73 16.00
CA GLY A 608 47.10 -22.53 17.05
C GLY A 608 46.47 -23.91 17.21
N SER A 609 46.49 -24.46 18.43
CA SER A 609 45.91 -25.76 18.72
C SER A 609 45.15 -25.76 20.05
N GLY A 610 44.17 -26.66 20.15
CA GLY A 610 43.35 -26.80 21.36
C GLY A 610 42.17 -25.81 21.45
N TYR A 611 41.63 -25.68 22.65
CA TYR A 611 40.33 -25.03 22.90
C TYR A 611 40.29 -23.55 22.55
N LEU A 612 41.41 -22.83 22.75
CA LEU A 612 41.48 -21.39 22.45
C LEU A 612 41.39 -21.12 20.95
N ALA A 613 42.15 -21.87 20.13
CA ALA A 613 42.10 -21.74 18.67
C ALA A 613 40.71 -22.10 18.12
N GLN A 614 40.08 -23.14 18.68
CA GLN A 614 38.70 -23.51 18.34
C GLN A 614 37.71 -22.40 18.71
N GLN A 615 37.88 -21.76 19.86
CA GLN A 615 36.99 -20.70 20.31
C GLN A 615 37.05 -19.50 19.36
N GLU A 616 38.24 -19.10 18.92
CA GLU A 616 38.41 -18.01 17.95
C GLU A 616 37.78 -18.35 16.59
N SER A 617 38.10 -19.52 16.02
CA SER A 617 37.55 -19.91 14.71
C SER A 617 36.04 -20.10 14.72
N LYS A 618 35.50 -20.64 15.83
CA LYS A 618 34.06 -20.81 16.01
C LYS A 618 33.35 -19.45 16.09
N MET A 619 33.93 -18.50 16.80
CA MET A 619 33.40 -17.15 16.92
C MET A 619 33.33 -16.45 15.54
N THR A 620 34.38 -16.58 14.72
CA THR A 620 34.38 -16.04 13.35
C THR A 620 33.24 -16.62 12.50
N ILE A 621 33.01 -17.93 12.59
CA ILE A 621 31.91 -18.60 11.89
C ILE A 621 30.55 -18.09 12.38
N GLU A 622 30.33 -18.03 13.69
CA GLU A 622 29.07 -17.56 14.29
C GLU A 622 28.75 -16.11 13.88
N LEU A 623 29.75 -15.24 13.80
CA LEU A 623 29.59 -13.86 13.31
C LEU A 623 29.18 -13.80 11.84
N LEU A 624 29.91 -14.52 10.99
CA LEU A 624 29.63 -14.58 9.55
C LEU A 624 28.22 -15.12 9.28
N GLU A 625 27.80 -16.15 10.01
CA GLU A 625 26.44 -16.69 9.96
C GLU A 625 25.40 -15.61 10.30
N ASN A 626 25.58 -14.92 11.43
CA ASN A 626 24.63 -13.90 11.89
C ASN A 626 24.50 -12.74 10.89
N PHE A 627 25.59 -12.32 10.24
CA PHE A 627 25.56 -11.28 9.21
C PHE A 627 24.87 -11.75 7.93
N LEU A 628 25.26 -12.91 7.40
CA LEU A 628 24.66 -13.40 6.16
C LEU A 628 23.18 -13.77 6.36
N GLU A 629 22.79 -14.27 7.53
CA GLU A 629 21.38 -14.54 7.88
C GLU A 629 20.55 -13.26 7.98
N ALA A 630 21.13 -12.20 8.54
CA ALA A 630 20.53 -10.87 8.58
C ALA A 630 20.43 -10.23 7.18
N GLY A 631 21.13 -10.76 6.18
CA GLY A 631 21.05 -10.33 4.78
C GLY A 631 22.05 -9.24 4.41
N PHE A 632 23.17 -9.15 5.12
CA PHE A 632 24.30 -8.31 4.72
C PHE A 632 24.89 -8.80 3.40
N ASP A 633 25.44 -7.88 2.60
CA ASP A 633 26.15 -8.23 1.37
C ASP A 633 27.45 -8.99 1.71
N ASN A 634 27.84 -9.94 0.86
CA ASN A 634 29.05 -10.76 1.03
C ASN A 634 30.38 -9.97 1.12
N GLU A 635 30.40 -8.69 0.74
CA GLU A 635 31.58 -7.83 0.88
C GLU A 635 31.62 -7.11 2.23
N VAL A 636 30.48 -7.00 2.90
CA VAL A 636 30.31 -6.33 4.19
C VAL A 636 30.29 -7.34 5.34
N ALA A 637 29.76 -8.54 5.09
CA ALA A 637 29.88 -9.71 5.95
C ALA A 637 31.20 -10.43 5.68
#